data_AF-A0A662LFX5-F1
#
_entry.id   AF-A0A662LFX5-F1
#
_cell.length_a   1.000
_cell.length_b   1.000
_cell.length_c   1.000
_cell.angle_alpha   90.00
_cell.angle_beta   90.00
_cell.angle_gamma   90.00
#
_symmetry.space_group_name_H-M   'P 1'
#
loop_
_entity.id
_entity.type
_entity.pdbx_description
1 polymer ?
#
loop_
_entity_poly.entity_id
_entity_poly.type
_entity_poly.pdbx_seq_one_letter_code
_entity_poly.pdbx_strand_id
1 'polypeptide(L)'
;MGSGDDYLPLYDLVLRRVENPRLVKMDDVLGNSNNLDNSDNSVNIVNKDNKDNRDNKEEGRKEEKDVIIQKGEIDCKPMNPFYPMKPGKRFYDVDEVAKYVMEKSGGEDNRKIVLAEEKFNGYRGVIHKKESRVVIYSDQKKDITFPFPSIVEQAKRISDRDFILDGEIVPYDEKGKPLGRNYAAKYIGAVKSKKDISDKNVKFHAFDLLYFDDKCLMGLRQYERKKILYDNFKDTENIKIVRAYPLESLEQAKKVIRELGDKPGSEGAVLKFVDGIYEPDKESKVWVKYRIELELHVLTIGMLPVKGSKAVRHKLAIYLTEEEAKLIDEEHLSAFNNKPILLLGNSFNTLIRAEPGSILDIHVEEVWRHYNTKTGKYHYSLHKPKVMEVAEKQETSTLRDLDAMVVSRGVEVRMSRREFEQAELNVRDFPKRMQQSMRKVMEYELWCPFVVQYHYRGHEISDEEREQYDIPERYRWWLRSLHQDLRLWSPLEVDIEPRSVVKWDPDNEVIRDSLLEGITVLTPTTTDPEDTDDFVKGLAAKQGRVRCVLKLPEPPQWLFVEGVAEIGSPGSTPYAPGVFLIVAKGYYTVHRVDDHVLRIQFKCIEGDTNMKELEEADRKGVYIERQMNKPPSRLKNLNGMWNFQIAHIEPERWVILARLLKPDNFYPDMLSRLRILKRISLSESTIGKIIRLSKDELRPSIANRLGIAQTTVYEYQRDFGLI
;
A
#
# COMPACT_ATOMS: atom_id res chain seq x y z
N MET A 1 37.82 -7.73 4.21
CA MET A 1 38.25 -7.30 2.86
C MET A 1 39.08 -6.03 3.01
N GLY A 2 40.29 -5.98 2.45
CA GLY A 2 41.25 -4.87 2.59
C GLY A 2 40.88 -3.61 1.81
N SER A 3 41.48 -2.49 2.20
CA SER A 3 41.32 -1.15 1.61
C SER A 3 42.12 -0.98 0.32
N GLY A 4 41.52 -0.34 -0.69
CA GLY A 4 42.21 0.25 -1.84
C GLY A 4 42.21 -0.60 -3.12
N ASP A 5 41.63 -0.05 -4.19
CA ASP A 5 42.02 -0.19 -5.60
C ASP A 5 42.08 -1.55 -6.34
N ASP A 6 41.26 -2.54 -6.01
CA ASP A 6 41.12 -3.76 -6.85
C ASP A 6 39.77 -3.82 -7.62
N TYR A 7 39.61 -2.99 -8.66
CA TYR A 7 38.54 -3.14 -9.67
C TYR A 7 38.88 -4.16 -10.78
N LEU A 8 40.15 -4.56 -10.88
CA LEU A 8 40.69 -5.41 -11.96
C LEU A 8 40.41 -6.93 -11.91
N PRO A 9 40.09 -7.61 -10.78
CA PRO A 9 40.06 -9.08 -10.78
C PRO A 9 38.89 -9.70 -11.57
N LEU A 10 37.76 -8.99 -11.75
CA LEU A 10 36.56 -9.57 -12.36
C LEU A 10 36.77 -9.90 -13.85
N TYR A 11 37.54 -9.06 -14.55
CA TYR A 11 37.71 -9.14 -16.00
C TYR A 11 38.66 -10.27 -16.40
N ASP A 12 39.79 -10.39 -15.70
CA ASP A 12 40.77 -11.46 -15.90
C ASP A 12 40.19 -12.84 -15.57
N LEU A 13 39.33 -12.91 -14.56
CA LEU A 13 38.77 -14.17 -14.08
C LEU A 13 37.65 -14.72 -14.97
N VAL A 14 36.86 -13.83 -15.60
CA VAL A 14 35.87 -14.19 -16.61
C VAL A 14 36.54 -14.55 -17.94
N LEU A 15 37.58 -13.82 -18.37
CA LEU A 15 38.31 -14.10 -19.61
C LEU A 15 39.10 -15.41 -19.58
N ARG A 16 39.62 -15.84 -18.42
CA ARG A 16 40.37 -17.10 -18.30
C ARG A 16 39.51 -18.37 -18.43
N ARG A 17 38.18 -18.28 -18.29
CA ARG A 17 37.28 -19.45 -18.31
C ARG A 17 36.28 -19.47 -19.46
N VAL A 18 36.04 -18.38 -20.18
CA VAL A 18 35.22 -18.40 -21.39
C VAL A 18 36.08 -18.93 -22.55
N GLU A 19 35.90 -20.20 -22.93
CA GLU A 19 36.50 -20.74 -24.16
C GLU A 19 35.99 -19.92 -25.36
N ASN A 20 36.91 -19.26 -26.07
CA ASN A 20 36.66 -18.37 -27.21
C ASN A 20 35.83 -17.10 -26.90
N PRO A 21 36.42 -16.07 -26.25
CA PRO A 21 35.85 -14.74 -26.31
C PRO A 21 36.06 -14.22 -27.74
N ARG A 22 35.01 -14.24 -28.58
CA ARG A 22 34.97 -13.27 -29.69
C ARG A 22 34.90 -11.89 -29.04
N LEU A 23 36.07 -11.28 -28.85
CA LEU A 23 36.22 -9.90 -28.42
C LEU A 23 35.48 -9.03 -29.43
N VAL A 24 34.35 -8.46 -29.03
CA VAL A 24 33.86 -7.28 -29.73
C VAL A 24 34.81 -6.16 -29.32
N LYS A 25 35.66 -5.69 -30.23
CA LYS A 25 36.54 -4.55 -29.92
C LYS A 25 35.66 -3.32 -29.72
N MET A 26 36.10 -2.41 -28.85
CA MET A 26 35.39 -1.17 -28.54
C MET A 26 35.06 -0.36 -29.81
N ASP A 27 35.91 -0.46 -30.84
CA ASP A 27 35.75 0.20 -32.15
C ASP A 27 34.66 -0.43 -33.04
N ASP A 28 34.34 -1.72 -32.82
CA ASP A 28 33.27 -2.41 -33.55
C ASP A 28 31.88 -2.06 -32.96
N VAL A 29 31.86 -1.60 -31.70
CA VAL A 29 30.65 -1.12 -31.03
C VAL A 29 30.49 0.38 -31.30
N LEU A 30 31.50 1.20 -31.01
CA LEU A 30 31.47 2.66 -31.20
C LEU A 30 32.04 3.00 -32.58
N GLY A 31 31.21 2.93 -33.63
CA GLY A 31 31.64 3.23 -35.00
C GLY A 31 32.37 4.59 -35.10
N ASN A 32 33.55 4.57 -35.72
CA ASN A 32 34.41 5.73 -35.92
C ASN A 32 33.68 6.89 -36.62
N SER A 33 33.61 8.03 -35.93
CA SER A 33 33.30 9.32 -36.53
C SER A 33 34.47 9.76 -37.41
N ASN A 34 34.40 9.50 -38.72
CA ASN A 34 35.05 10.28 -39.79
C ASN A 34 34.73 9.65 -41.16
N ASN A 35 33.60 10.06 -41.76
CA ASN A 35 33.47 10.43 -43.17
C ASN A 35 31.98 10.62 -43.52
N LEU A 36 31.68 11.79 -44.07
CA LEU A 36 30.44 12.10 -44.78
C LEU A 36 30.44 11.32 -46.11
N ASP A 37 29.39 10.54 -46.41
CA ASP A 37 28.61 10.67 -47.64
C ASP A 37 27.41 9.71 -47.69
N ASN A 38 26.40 10.12 -48.46
CA ASN A 38 25.10 9.49 -48.64
C ASN A 38 25.13 8.05 -49.20
N SER A 39 24.02 7.34 -48.94
CA SER A 39 23.44 6.17 -49.62
C SER A 39 23.65 4.76 -49.02
N ASP A 40 22.51 4.08 -48.83
CA ASP A 40 22.24 2.65 -48.66
C ASP A 40 23.29 1.77 -47.94
N ASN A 41 22.97 1.40 -46.69
CA ASN A 41 23.65 0.33 -45.97
C ASN A 41 22.85 -0.98 -46.01
N SER A 42 23.12 -1.78 -47.04
CA SER A 42 23.02 -3.24 -46.96
C SER A 42 24.43 -3.82 -47.02
N VAL A 43 24.93 -4.40 -45.92
CA VAL A 43 26.19 -5.14 -45.92
C VAL A 43 25.89 -6.64 -45.86
N ASN A 44 26.02 -7.30 -47.01
CA ASN A 44 26.11 -8.75 -47.15
C ASN A 44 27.56 -9.20 -46.88
N ILE A 45 27.75 -10.23 -46.06
CA ILE A 45 29.02 -10.97 -46.00
C ILE A 45 28.76 -12.37 -46.55
N VAL A 46 29.39 -12.66 -47.69
CA VAL A 46 29.35 -13.93 -48.43
C VAL A 46 30.47 -14.84 -47.90
N ASN A 47 30.12 -16.08 -47.50
CA ASN A 47 31.10 -17.14 -47.25
C ASN A 47 31.46 -17.85 -48.56
N LYS A 48 32.77 -17.98 -48.84
CA LYS A 48 33.32 -18.87 -49.88
C LYS A 48 33.73 -20.19 -49.23
N ASP A 49 33.03 -21.26 -49.59
CA ASP A 49 33.45 -22.64 -49.34
C ASP A 49 34.63 -23.03 -50.23
N ASN A 50 35.55 -23.82 -49.69
CA ASN A 50 36.42 -24.69 -50.48
C ASN A 50 36.41 -26.11 -49.88
N LYS A 51 36.07 -27.06 -50.74
CA LYS A 51 35.95 -28.50 -50.52
C LYS A 51 37.31 -29.15 -50.22
N ASP A 52 37.33 -30.20 -49.39
CA ASP A 52 37.68 -31.54 -49.89
C ASP A 52 37.40 -32.70 -48.90
N ASN A 53 36.95 -33.80 -49.53
CA ASN A 53 36.48 -35.10 -49.05
C ASN A 53 37.29 -35.85 -47.97
N ARG A 54 36.59 -36.60 -47.09
CA ARG A 54 36.40 -38.09 -47.18
C ARG A 54 35.65 -38.70 -45.96
N ASP A 55 34.56 -39.38 -46.29
CA ASP A 55 34.01 -40.65 -45.78
C ASP A 55 33.95 -41.04 -44.28
N ASN A 56 32.68 -41.25 -43.86
CA ASN A 56 32.10 -42.38 -43.12
C ASN A 56 31.87 -42.35 -41.59
N LYS A 57 30.57 -42.47 -41.30
CA LYS A 57 29.85 -43.20 -40.22
C LYS A 57 29.56 -42.50 -38.88
N GLU A 58 28.27 -42.17 -38.76
CA GLU A 58 27.37 -42.03 -37.62
C GLU A 58 27.90 -42.38 -36.22
N GLU A 59 27.79 -41.42 -35.28
CA GLU A 59 26.95 -41.53 -34.08
C GLU A 59 26.76 -40.15 -33.42
N GLY A 60 25.53 -39.89 -32.96
CA GLY A 60 24.96 -38.56 -32.73
C GLY A 60 25.69 -37.65 -31.74
N ARG A 61 26.19 -36.51 -32.25
CA ARG A 61 26.49 -35.30 -31.49
C ARG A 61 25.42 -34.27 -31.84
N LYS A 62 24.50 -33.99 -30.92
CA LYS A 62 23.54 -32.89 -31.07
C LYS A 62 24.33 -31.58 -31.07
N GLU A 63 24.36 -30.94 -32.23
CA GLU A 63 24.92 -29.62 -32.47
C GLU A 63 24.40 -28.60 -31.44
N GLU A 64 25.32 -27.85 -30.85
CA GLU A 64 25.02 -26.59 -30.17
C GLU A 64 24.34 -25.67 -31.19
N LYS A 65 23.02 -25.54 -31.06
CA LYS A 65 22.28 -24.51 -31.80
C LYS A 65 22.73 -23.16 -31.28
N ASP A 66 23.49 -22.46 -32.11
CA ASP A 66 23.60 -21.00 -32.08
C ASP A 66 22.19 -20.42 -31.88
N VAL A 67 22.00 -19.77 -30.74
CA VAL A 67 20.74 -19.11 -30.41
C VAL A 67 20.60 -17.94 -31.37
N ILE A 68 19.80 -18.14 -32.41
CA ILE A 68 19.29 -17.07 -33.26
C ILE A 68 18.53 -16.11 -32.34
N ILE A 69 19.12 -14.95 -32.11
CA ILE A 69 18.52 -13.82 -31.39
C ILE A 69 17.29 -13.38 -32.19
N GLN A 70 16.09 -13.73 -31.73
CA GLN A 70 14.88 -13.06 -32.18
C GLN A 70 14.94 -11.61 -31.69
N LYS A 71 15.30 -10.70 -32.60
CA LYS A 71 15.13 -9.25 -32.48
C LYS A 71 13.64 -8.92 -32.31
N GLY A 72 13.16 -8.92 -31.08
CA GLY A 72 12.24 -7.86 -30.67
C GLY A 72 13.13 -6.68 -30.28
N GLU A 73 13.02 -5.54 -30.97
CA GLU A 73 13.73 -4.33 -30.55
C GLU A 73 13.29 -3.98 -29.13
N ILE A 74 14.17 -4.20 -28.15
CA ILE A 74 13.97 -3.68 -26.81
C ILE A 74 14.12 -2.16 -26.94
N ASP A 75 13.02 -1.41 -26.85
CA ASP A 75 13.02 0.06 -26.89
C ASP A 75 13.62 0.62 -25.58
N CYS A 76 14.95 0.53 -25.49
CA CYS A 76 15.74 1.05 -24.39
C CYS A 76 16.33 2.38 -24.84
N LYS A 77 15.57 3.46 -24.61
CA LYS A 77 15.99 4.84 -24.86
C LYS A 77 15.95 5.64 -23.57
N PRO A 78 16.93 6.55 -23.35
CA PRO A 78 16.85 7.52 -22.27
C PRO A 78 15.51 8.25 -22.29
N MET A 79 14.98 8.56 -21.11
CA MET A 79 13.66 9.16 -20.90
C MET A 79 12.43 8.27 -21.19
N ASN A 80 12.56 7.04 -21.68
CA ASN A 80 11.44 6.10 -21.79
C ASN A 80 11.43 5.10 -20.62
N PRO A 81 10.53 5.21 -19.62
CA PRO A 81 10.54 4.34 -18.45
C PRO A 81 9.99 2.92 -18.72
N PHE A 82 10.68 1.90 -18.22
CA PHE A 82 10.30 0.48 -18.30
C PHE A 82 10.19 -0.14 -16.90
N TYR A 83 9.51 -1.30 -16.72
CA TYR A 83 9.55 -1.98 -15.41
C TYR A 83 10.88 -2.72 -15.35
N PRO A 84 11.75 -2.43 -14.36
CA PRO A 84 13.05 -3.04 -14.30
C PRO A 84 12.94 -4.53 -13.94
N MET A 85 13.84 -5.35 -14.47
CA MET A 85 13.87 -6.80 -14.27
C MET A 85 13.90 -7.14 -12.77
N LYS A 86 13.01 -8.00 -12.29
CA LYS A 86 12.94 -8.38 -10.85
C LYS A 86 13.64 -9.72 -10.61
N PRO A 87 14.44 -9.91 -9.53
CA PRO A 87 15.02 -11.22 -9.23
C PRO A 87 13.94 -12.26 -8.93
N GLY A 88 14.05 -13.44 -9.53
CA GLY A 88 13.05 -14.49 -9.42
C GLY A 88 13.15 -15.31 -8.15
N LYS A 89 13.93 -16.39 -8.20
CA LYS A 89 14.00 -17.40 -7.13
C LYS A 89 14.62 -16.84 -5.85
N ARG A 90 14.07 -17.24 -4.71
CA ARG A 90 14.45 -16.79 -3.36
C ARG A 90 14.88 -17.96 -2.49
N PHE A 91 15.87 -17.69 -1.64
CA PHE A 91 16.37 -18.60 -0.62
C PHE A 91 16.60 -17.87 0.70
N TYR A 92 16.62 -18.64 1.78
CA TYR A 92 16.84 -18.16 3.15
C TYR A 92 18.00 -18.85 3.86
N ASP A 93 18.41 -20.00 3.36
CA ASP A 93 19.58 -20.74 3.83
C ASP A 93 20.75 -20.54 2.86
N VAL A 94 21.94 -20.28 3.42
CA VAL A 94 23.16 -20.02 2.66
C VAL A 94 23.60 -21.27 1.90
N ASP A 95 23.53 -22.42 2.55
CA ASP A 95 23.99 -23.69 1.98
C ASP A 95 23.07 -24.10 0.83
N GLU A 96 21.76 -23.92 0.96
CA GLU A 96 20.78 -24.16 -0.11
C GLU A 96 21.01 -23.24 -1.32
N VAL A 97 21.15 -21.92 -1.09
CA VAL A 97 21.33 -20.99 -2.21
C VAL A 97 22.67 -21.22 -2.91
N ALA A 98 23.73 -21.49 -2.15
CA ALA A 98 25.04 -21.76 -2.68
C ALA A 98 25.02 -23.04 -3.52
N LYS A 99 24.47 -24.14 -3.00
CA LYS A 99 24.28 -25.39 -3.76
C LYS A 99 23.48 -25.14 -5.03
N TYR A 100 22.35 -24.43 -4.93
CA TYR A 100 21.49 -24.16 -6.08
C TYR A 100 22.21 -23.40 -7.19
N VAL A 101 22.94 -22.31 -6.86
CA VAL A 101 23.63 -21.55 -7.90
C VAL A 101 24.81 -22.30 -8.50
N MET A 102 25.53 -23.09 -7.69
CA MET A 102 26.64 -23.91 -8.18
C MET A 102 26.15 -25.06 -9.07
N GLU A 103 25.06 -25.74 -8.71
CA GLU A 103 24.44 -26.76 -9.57
C GLU A 103 23.96 -26.15 -10.89
N LYS A 104 23.30 -25.00 -10.85
CA LYS A 104 22.80 -24.32 -12.05
C LYS A 104 23.90 -23.73 -12.93
N SER A 105 25.08 -23.46 -12.38
CA SER A 105 26.25 -23.04 -13.15
C SER A 105 27.06 -24.19 -13.75
N GLY A 106 26.70 -25.45 -13.46
CA GLY A 106 27.36 -26.65 -14.00
C GLY A 106 28.23 -27.44 -13.01
N GLY A 107 28.19 -27.12 -11.71
CA GLY A 107 28.98 -27.79 -10.67
C GLY A 107 30.41 -27.22 -10.51
N GLU A 108 31.29 -27.96 -9.86
CA GLU A 108 32.69 -27.57 -9.61
C GLU A 108 33.60 -27.73 -10.85
N ASP A 109 33.18 -28.51 -11.86
CA ASP A 109 34.03 -28.94 -12.99
C ASP A 109 33.95 -28.09 -14.29
N ASN A 110 33.07 -27.08 -14.40
CA ASN A 110 32.99 -26.12 -15.54
C ASN A 110 31.84 -25.11 -15.30
N ARG A 111 31.67 -23.93 -15.91
CA ARG A 111 32.48 -22.92 -16.63
C ARG A 111 31.79 -21.52 -16.57
N LYS A 112 30.65 -21.42 -15.87
CA LYS A 112 29.83 -20.21 -15.76
C LYS A 112 29.99 -19.63 -14.35
N ILE A 113 30.60 -18.46 -14.27
CA ILE A 113 30.79 -17.77 -13.00
C ILE A 113 29.45 -17.20 -12.52
N VAL A 114 29.21 -17.22 -11.21
CA VAL A 114 28.10 -16.49 -10.60
C VAL A 114 28.67 -15.27 -9.89
N LEU A 115 28.07 -14.11 -10.09
CA LEU A 115 28.45 -12.88 -9.40
C LEU A 115 27.53 -12.67 -8.20
N ALA A 116 28.12 -12.54 -7.02
CA ALA A 116 27.41 -12.14 -5.81
C ALA A 116 27.55 -10.63 -5.58
N GLU A 117 26.44 -9.98 -5.29
CA GLU A 117 26.37 -8.56 -4.96
C GLU A 117 25.60 -8.37 -3.67
N GLU A 118 25.92 -7.30 -2.95
CA GLU A 118 25.17 -6.88 -1.77
C GLU A 118 23.71 -6.57 -2.12
N LYS A 119 22.79 -7.10 -1.33
CA LYS A 119 21.37 -6.80 -1.48
C LYS A 119 21.01 -5.62 -0.58
N PHE A 120 21.02 -4.42 -1.13
CA PHE A 120 20.70 -3.20 -0.39
C PHE A 120 19.23 -3.16 0.07
N ASN A 121 19.00 -2.49 1.21
CA ASN A 121 17.68 -2.20 1.78
C ASN A 121 17.27 -0.75 1.48
N GLY A 122 16.78 -0.46 0.28
CA GLY A 122 16.45 0.90 -0.14
C GLY A 122 15.22 0.98 -1.04
N TYR A 123 15.11 2.02 -1.87
CA TYR A 123 14.15 2.04 -2.98
C TYR A 123 14.87 1.87 -4.30
N ARG A 124 14.40 0.96 -5.14
CA ARG A 124 14.95 0.82 -6.49
C ARG A 124 14.72 2.09 -7.29
N GLY A 125 15.79 2.59 -7.91
CA GLY A 125 15.78 3.73 -8.80
C GLY A 125 16.46 3.40 -10.12
N VAL A 126 15.93 3.92 -11.20
CA VAL A 126 16.53 3.82 -12.54
C VAL A 126 16.83 5.23 -13.01
N ILE A 127 18.12 5.60 -13.02
CA ILE A 127 18.57 6.92 -13.45
C ILE A 127 18.69 6.91 -14.97
N HIS A 128 17.90 7.75 -15.65
CA HIS A 128 18.05 8.06 -17.05
C HIS A 128 18.76 9.41 -17.18
N LYS A 129 19.86 9.47 -17.93
CA LYS A 129 20.49 10.72 -18.38
C LYS A 129 20.37 10.84 -19.89
N LYS A 130 19.87 11.99 -20.34
CA LYS A 130 19.91 12.43 -21.74
C LYS A 130 20.43 13.86 -21.76
N GLU A 131 21.61 14.07 -22.34
CA GLU A 131 22.34 15.34 -22.31
C GLU A 131 22.42 15.89 -20.87
N SER A 132 21.85 17.07 -20.63
CA SER A 132 21.79 17.71 -19.31
C SER A 132 20.58 17.30 -18.46
N ARG A 133 19.63 16.54 -19.04
CA ARG A 133 18.41 16.10 -18.36
C ARG A 133 18.65 14.78 -17.66
N VAL A 134 18.36 14.75 -16.37
CA VAL A 134 18.40 13.53 -15.55
C VAL A 134 17.02 13.32 -14.94
N VAL A 135 16.52 12.09 -15.04
CA VAL A 135 15.26 11.66 -14.44
C VAL A 135 15.50 10.35 -13.72
N ILE A 136 14.98 10.21 -12.51
CA ILE A 136 15.05 8.98 -11.72
C ILE A 136 13.66 8.36 -11.71
N TYR A 137 13.51 7.16 -12.28
CA TYR A 137 12.26 6.41 -12.26
C TYR A 137 12.27 5.34 -11.17
N SER A 138 11.12 5.12 -10.52
CA SER A 138 10.93 3.99 -9.61
C SER A 138 10.76 2.67 -10.36
N ASP A 139 10.74 1.56 -9.63
CA ASP A 139 10.39 0.23 -10.15
C ASP A 139 8.96 0.14 -10.72
N GLN A 140 8.11 1.14 -10.48
CA GLN A 140 6.77 1.29 -11.02
C GLN A 140 6.67 2.33 -12.14
N LYS A 141 7.79 2.72 -12.78
CA LYS A 141 7.87 3.73 -13.85
C LYS A 141 7.47 5.15 -13.43
N LYS A 142 7.43 5.45 -12.13
CA LYS A 142 7.06 6.79 -11.63
C LYS A 142 8.29 7.67 -11.56
N ASP A 143 8.20 8.90 -12.04
CA ASP A 143 9.24 9.91 -11.83
C ASP A 143 9.35 10.23 -10.34
N ILE A 144 10.50 9.94 -9.75
CA ILE A 144 10.83 10.18 -8.36
C ILE A 144 12.02 11.14 -8.24
N THR A 145 12.28 11.98 -9.24
CA THR A 145 13.48 12.83 -9.33
C THR A 145 13.52 13.93 -8.27
N PHE A 146 12.36 14.53 -8.00
CA PHE A 146 12.20 15.72 -7.14
C PHE A 146 12.97 15.69 -5.79
N PRO A 147 12.95 14.60 -5.00
CA PRO A 147 13.57 14.53 -3.67
C PRO A 147 15.08 14.32 -3.70
N PHE A 148 15.71 14.18 -4.88
CA PHE A 148 17.10 13.74 -5.01
C PHE A 148 17.99 14.70 -5.83
N PRO A 149 18.03 16.01 -5.49
CA PRO A 149 18.81 16.98 -6.25
C PRO A 149 20.33 16.71 -6.25
N SER A 150 20.92 16.21 -5.16
CA SER A 150 22.36 15.87 -5.13
C SER A 150 22.69 14.66 -6.01
N ILE A 151 21.82 13.64 -6.04
CA ILE A 151 21.99 12.51 -6.98
C ILE A 151 21.88 13.00 -8.43
N VAL A 152 20.92 13.87 -8.74
CA VAL A 152 20.74 14.46 -10.07
C VAL A 152 21.97 15.25 -10.51
N GLU A 153 22.51 16.11 -9.64
CA GLU A 153 23.70 16.91 -9.94
C GLU A 153 24.92 16.03 -10.24
N GLN A 154 25.11 14.97 -9.45
CA GLN A 154 26.24 14.06 -9.67
C GLN A 154 26.05 13.19 -10.90
N ALA A 155 24.83 12.73 -11.19
CA ALA A 155 24.52 12.01 -12.42
C ALA A 155 24.80 12.86 -13.67
N LYS A 156 24.60 14.19 -13.61
CA LYS A 156 24.97 15.09 -14.72
C LYS A 156 26.48 15.16 -14.95
N ARG A 157 27.28 15.03 -13.89
CA ARG A 157 28.75 15.21 -13.93
C ARG A 157 29.54 13.91 -14.05
N ILE A 158 28.93 12.77 -13.69
CA ILE A 158 29.63 11.47 -13.65
C ILE A 158 30.03 10.99 -15.05
N SER A 159 29.31 11.42 -16.09
CA SER A 159 29.63 11.13 -17.49
C SER A 159 29.01 12.18 -18.40
N ASP A 160 29.74 12.60 -19.44
CA ASP A 160 29.19 13.47 -20.48
C ASP A 160 28.22 12.72 -21.42
N ARG A 161 28.31 11.39 -21.47
CA ARG A 161 27.51 10.52 -22.34
C ARG A 161 26.13 10.22 -21.76
N ASP A 162 25.21 9.78 -22.61
CA ASP A 162 23.87 9.38 -22.21
C ASP A 162 23.88 7.97 -21.62
N PHE A 163 23.09 7.74 -20.57
CA PHE A 163 23.10 6.46 -19.87
C PHE A 163 21.79 6.13 -19.15
N ILE A 164 21.62 4.84 -18.86
CA ILE A 164 20.59 4.34 -17.94
C ILE A 164 21.27 3.46 -16.88
N LEU A 165 21.24 3.88 -15.61
CA LEU A 165 21.75 3.11 -14.47
C LEU A 165 20.60 2.51 -13.67
N ASP A 166 20.71 1.23 -13.31
CA ASP A 166 19.78 0.53 -12.41
C ASP A 166 20.45 0.34 -11.05
N GLY A 167 19.77 0.71 -9.98
CA GLY A 167 20.36 0.77 -8.65
C GLY A 167 19.35 0.88 -7.52
N GLU A 168 19.88 0.96 -6.30
CA GLU A 168 19.10 1.12 -5.07
C GLU A 168 19.43 2.44 -4.36
N ILE A 169 18.43 3.24 -4.05
CA ILE A 169 18.53 4.49 -3.29
C ILE A 169 18.47 4.17 -1.80
N VAL A 170 19.55 4.44 -1.08
CA VAL A 170 19.73 4.11 0.34
C VAL A 170 20.09 5.37 1.14
N PRO A 171 19.28 5.80 2.10
CA PRO A 171 19.63 6.87 3.03
C PRO A 171 20.61 6.39 4.10
N TYR A 172 21.36 7.33 4.68
CA TYR A 172 22.34 7.11 5.73
C TYR A 172 22.12 8.10 6.88
N ASP A 173 22.47 7.69 8.10
CA ASP A 173 22.55 8.61 9.24
C ASP A 173 23.86 9.43 9.21
N GLU A 174 23.98 10.37 10.15
CA GLU A 174 25.16 11.23 10.27
C GLU A 174 26.45 10.48 10.60
N LYS A 175 26.33 9.24 11.11
CA LYS A 175 27.47 8.35 11.42
C LYS A 175 27.82 7.44 10.23
N GLY A 176 27.13 7.59 9.10
CA GLY A 176 27.35 6.80 7.90
C GLY A 176 26.74 5.39 7.96
N LYS A 177 25.80 5.14 8.87
CA LYS A 177 25.06 3.88 8.92
C LYS A 177 23.89 3.91 7.94
N PRO A 178 23.69 2.86 7.12
CA PRO A 178 22.54 2.81 6.22
C PRO A 178 21.23 2.74 7.01
N LEU A 179 20.25 3.50 6.53
CA LEU A 179 18.89 3.57 7.02
C LEU A 179 18.03 2.85 5.97
N GLY A 180 17.34 1.78 6.36
CA GLY A 180 16.64 0.90 5.42
C GLY A 180 15.52 1.57 4.60
N ARG A 181 14.84 0.78 3.76
CA ARG A 181 13.75 1.20 2.85
C ARG A 181 12.69 2.08 3.51
N ASN A 182 12.44 1.94 4.81
CA ASN A 182 11.40 2.70 5.50
C ASN A 182 11.77 4.14 5.77
N TYR A 183 13.03 4.37 6.14
CA TYR A 183 13.54 5.73 6.21
C TYR A 183 13.58 6.35 4.81
N ALA A 184 13.85 5.54 3.79
CA ALA A 184 13.82 5.98 2.40
C ALA A 184 12.40 6.37 1.92
N ALA A 185 11.34 5.89 2.58
CA ALA A 185 9.94 6.12 2.16
C ALA A 185 9.52 7.60 2.27
N LYS A 186 10.16 8.35 3.18
CA LYS A 186 9.92 9.80 3.29
C LYS A 186 10.30 10.56 2.02
N TYR A 187 11.30 10.08 1.27
CA TYR A 187 11.71 10.68 -0.01
C TYR A 187 10.69 10.38 -1.10
N ILE A 188 10.16 9.16 -1.16
CA ILE A 188 9.06 8.82 -2.08
C ILE A 188 7.80 9.64 -1.75
N GLY A 189 7.49 9.83 -0.46
CA GLY A 189 6.41 10.73 -0.03
C GLY A 189 6.66 12.22 -0.33
N ALA A 190 7.91 12.64 -0.50
CA ALA A 190 8.27 14.00 -0.86
C ALA A 190 7.95 14.33 -2.33
N VAL A 191 8.05 13.34 -3.25
CA VAL A 191 7.60 13.47 -4.65
C VAL A 191 6.17 13.99 -4.71
N LYS A 192 5.34 13.36 -3.89
CA LYS A 192 3.91 13.52 -3.77
C LYS A 192 3.50 14.84 -3.13
N SER A 193 4.15 15.15 -2.01
CA SER A 193 3.88 16.36 -1.23
C SER A 193 4.59 17.60 -1.77
N LYS A 194 5.46 17.46 -2.77
CA LYS A 194 6.42 18.48 -3.23
C LYS A 194 7.17 19.15 -2.08
N LYS A 195 7.40 18.40 -1.00
CA LYS A 195 8.07 18.89 0.19
C LYS A 195 9.57 18.83 -0.03
N ASP A 196 10.25 19.96 0.10
CA ASP A 196 11.70 19.99 0.02
C ASP A 196 12.33 19.14 1.14
N ILE A 197 13.24 18.24 0.75
CA ILE A 197 13.92 17.32 1.64
C ILE A 197 15.36 17.16 1.19
N SER A 198 16.28 17.28 2.14
CA SER A 198 17.70 17.10 1.84
C SER A 198 18.03 15.62 1.56
N ASP A 199 18.68 15.38 0.44
CA ASP A 199 19.25 14.09 0.04
C ASP A 199 20.77 13.99 0.29
N LYS A 200 21.35 14.91 1.08
CA LYS A 200 22.79 14.95 1.37
C LYS A 200 23.35 13.58 1.80
N ASN A 201 22.64 12.87 2.67
CA ASN A 201 23.04 11.55 3.17
C ASN A 201 22.37 10.39 2.41
N VAL A 202 21.88 10.60 1.19
CA VAL A 202 21.26 9.55 0.37
C VAL A 202 22.21 9.13 -0.73
N LYS A 203 22.42 7.82 -0.89
CA LYS A 203 23.31 7.28 -1.93
C LYS A 203 22.53 6.36 -2.86
N PHE A 204 22.77 6.51 -4.15
CA PHE A 204 22.34 5.61 -5.20
C PHE A 204 23.42 4.55 -5.44
N HIS A 205 23.11 3.29 -5.15
CA HIS A 205 23.99 2.14 -5.37
C HIS A 205 23.69 1.51 -6.73
N ALA A 206 24.43 1.94 -7.75
CA ALA A 206 24.31 1.47 -9.12
C ALA A 206 24.86 0.04 -9.25
N PHE A 207 23.97 -0.92 -9.56
CA PHE A 207 24.35 -2.32 -9.73
C PHE A 207 24.29 -2.81 -11.19
N ASP A 208 23.70 -2.06 -12.12
CA ASP A 208 23.71 -2.39 -13.55
C ASP A 208 23.71 -1.15 -14.45
N LEU A 209 24.15 -1.31 -15.70
CA LEU A 209 24.16 -0.29 -16.75
C LEU A 209 23.39 -0.85 -17.95
N LEU A 210 22.29 -0.17 -18.29
CA LEU A 210 21.29 -0.69 -19.25
C LEU A 210 21.34 0.02 -20.59
N TYR A 211 21.89 1.23 -20.61
CA TYR A 211 22.14 2.02 -21.82
C TYR A 211 23.40 2.85 -21.60
N PHE A 212 24.21 3.00 -22.65
CA PHE A 212 25.36 3.89 -22.65
C PHE A 212 25.66 4.34 -24.08
N ASP A 213 25.75 5.65 -24.30
CA ASP A 213 26.25 6.24 -25.55
C ASP A 213 25.56 5.71 -26.81
N ASP A 214 24.25 5.97 -26.89
CA ASP A 214 23.37 5.54 -27.99
C ASP A 214 23.22 4.04 -28.20
N LYS A 215 23.56 3.26 -27.18
CA LYS A 215 23.38 1.80 -27.21
C LYS A 215 22.59 1.28 -26.04
N CYS A 216 21.57 0.49 -26.36
CA CYS A 216 20.96 -0.44 -25.42
C CYS A 216 21.95 -1.56 -25.08
N LEU A 217 22.24 -1.71 -23.79
CA LEU A 217 23.11 -2.77 -23.28
C LEU A 217 22.31 -3.96 -22.72
N MET A 218 20.98 -3.89 -22.61
CA MET A 218 20.16 -4.92 -21.97
C MET A 218 20.32 -6.32 -22.60
N GLY A 219 20.57 -6.38 -23.91
CA GLY A 219 20.83 -7.62 -24.64
C GLY A 219 22.24 -8.20 -24.44
N LEU A 220 23.16 -7.43 -23.87
CA LEU A 220 24.50 -7.91 -23.52
C LEU A 220 24.46 -8.77 -22.25
N ARG A 221 25.47 -9.63 -22.10
CA ARG A 221 25.63 -10.49 -20.93
C ARG A 221 26.00 -9.66 -19.70
N GLN A 222 25.67 -10.18 -18.51
CA GLN A 222 25.89 -9.49 -17.23
C GLN A 222 27.34 -9.01 -17.06
N TYR A 223 28.34 -9.82 -17.45
CA TYR A 223 29.74 -9.43 -17.32
C TYR A 223 30.13 -8.27 -18.25
N GLU A 224 29.53 -8.19 -19.45
CA GLU A 224 29.80 -7.13 -20.43
C GLU A 224 29.24 -5.81 -19.92
N ARG A 225 27.99 -5.81 -19.43
CA ARG A 225 27.37 -4.62 -18.82
C ARG A 225 28.15 -4.14 -17.60
N LYS A 226 28.60 -5.08 -16.75
CA LYS A 226 29.43 -4.76 -15.57
C LYS A 226 30.77 -4.16 -15.93
N LYS A 227 31.43 -4.69 -16.97
CA LYS A 227 32.67 -4.11 -17.47
C LYS A 227 32.46 -2.67 -17.91
N ILE A 228 31.45 -2.43 -18.76
CA ILE A 228 31.18 -1.08 -19.27
C ILE A 228 30.86 -0.13 -18.10
N LEU A 229 30.09 -0.59 -17.10
CA LEU A 229 29.84 0.17 -15.88
C LEU A 229 31.14 0.54 -15.14
N TYR A 230 32.04 -0.42 -14.90
CA TYR A 230 33.28 -0.19 -14.15
C TYR A 230 34.31 0.66 -14.90
N ASP A 231 34.37 0.52 -16.23
CA ASP A 231 35.31 1.28 -17.06
C ASP A 231 34.90 2.77 -17.18
N ASN A 232 33.60 3.08 -17.08
CA ASN A 232 33.06 4.41 -17.37
C ASN A 232 32.53 5.17 -16.15
N PHE A 233 32.30 4.51 -15.01
CA PHE A 233 31.73 5.13 -13.82
C PHE A 233 32.59 4.89 -12.59
N LYS A 234 32.75 5.94 -11.77
CA LYS A 234 33.46 5.89 -10.49
C LYS A 234 32.53 6.36 -9.37
N ASP A 235 32.87 5.96 -8.14
CA ASP A 235 32.16 6.44 -6.96
C ASP A 235 32.24 7.97 -6.86
N THR A 236 31.08 8.58 -6.62
CA THR A 236 30.92 9.98 -6.20
C THR A 236 30.39 10.02 -4.77
N GLU A 237 30.02 11.17 -4.23
CA GLU A 237 29.48 11.27 -2.86
C GLU A 237 28.13 10.53 -2.71
N ASN A 238 27.22 10.72 -3.67
CA ASN A 238 25.85 10.20 -3.69
C ASN A 238 25.60 9.11 -4.75
N ILE A 239 26.54 8.79 -5.65
CA ILE A 239 26.45 7.64 -6.56
C ILE A 239 27.59 6.67 -6.25
N LYS A 240 27.24 5.42 -5.95
CA LYS A 240 28.17 4.34 -5.59
C LYS A 240 28.02 3.20 -6.57
N ILE A 241 29.15 2.66 -7.02
CA ILE A 241 29.18 1.54 -7.95
C ILE A 241 29.25 0.24 -7.17
N VAL A 242 28.26 -0.63 -7.34
CA VAL A 242 28.16 -1.88 -6.58
C VAL A 242 29.21 -2.88 -7.07
N ARG A 243 30.04 -3.33 -6.13
CA ARG A 243 31.05 -4.37 -6.34
C ARG A 243 30.39 -5.73 -6.48
N ALA A 244 30.80 -6.48 -7.49
CA ALA A 244 30.43 -7.86 -7.71
C ALA A 244 31.59 -8.78 -7.30
N TYR A 245 31.26 -9.92 -6.69
CA TYR A 245 32.22 -10.91 -6.23
C TYR A 245 32.00 -12.23 -6.97
N PRO A 246 32.99 -12.78 -7.68
CA PRO A 246 32.83 -14.05 -8.36
C PRO A 246 32.75 -15.20 -7.35
N LEU A 247 31.84 -16.13 -7.60
CA LEU A 247 31.71 -17.38 -6.86
C LEU A 247 32.24 -18.52 -7.74
N GLU A 248 33.31 -19.16 -7.30
CA GLU A 248 34.02 -20.19 -8.08
C GLU A 248 33.95 -21.57 -7.46
N SER A 249 33.76 -21.67 -6.15
CA SER A 249 33.53 -22.94 -5.44
C SER A 249 32.36 -22.83 -4.46
N LEU A 250 31.79 -23.97 -4.07
CA LEU A 250 30.68 -24.00 -3.13
C LEU A 250 31.05 -23.35 -1.79
N GLU A 251 32.27 -23.61 -1.30
CA GLU A 251 32.76 -23.02 -0.05
C GLU A 251 33.00 -21.50 -0.16
N GLN A 252 33.53 -21.04 -1.29
CA GLN A 252 33.66 -19.60 -1.55
C GLN A 252 32.28 -18.94 -1.66
N ALA A 253 31.32 -19.58 -2.34
CA ALA A 253 29.96 -19.10 -2.46
C ALA A 253 29.32 -18.89 -1.08
N LYS A 254 29.36 -19.90 -0.21
CA LYS A 254 28.84 -19.80 1.15
C LYS A 254 29.48 -18.65 1.93
N LYS A 255 30.81 -18.56 1.88
CA LYS A 255 31.57 -17.51 2.58
C LYS A 255 31.18 -16.11 2.09
N VAL A 256 31.23 -15.86 0.79
CA VAL A 256 30.94 -14.55 0.20
C VAL A 256 29.48 -14.15 0.44
N ILE A 257 28.54 -15.09 0.31
CA ILE A 257 27.12 -14.84 0.55
C ILE A 257 26.86 -14.45 2.01
N ARG A 258 27.51 -15.13 2.98
CA ARG A 258 27.45 -14.73 4.40
C ARG A 258 28.06 -13.36 4.62
N GLU A 259 29.28 -13.12 4.13
CA GLU A 259 29.98 -11.84 4.30
C GLU A 259 29.17 -10.67 3.73
N LEU A 260 28.55 -10.83 2.56
CA LEU A 260 27.66 -9.82 1.98
C LEU A 260 26.39 -9.63 2.80
N GLY A 261 25.90 -10.70 3.41
CA GLY A 261 24.75 -10.69 4.28
C GLY A 261 24.95 -10.00 5.64
N ASP A 262 26.17 -10.13 6.18
CA ASP A 262 26.57 -9.59 7.48
C ASP A 262 26.95 -8.11 7.42
N LYS A 263 27.03 -7.54 6.21
CA LYS A 263 27.26 -6.10 6.04
C LYS A 263 26.17 -5.27 6.71
N PRO A 264 26.52 -4.16 7.37
CA PRO A 264 25.53 -3.27 7.98
C PRO A 264 24.46 -2.84 6.97
N GLY A 265 23.19 -3.10 7.26
CA GLY A 265 22.05 -2.71 6.42
C GLY A 265 21.79 -3.57 5.18
N SER A 266 22.52 -4.67 5.01
CA SER A 266 22.30 -5.63 3.93
C SER A 266 21.07 -6.52 4.21
N GLU A 267 20.22 -6.69 3.21
CA GLU A 267 19.12 -7.66 3.22
C GLU A 267 19.58 -9.08 2.82
N GLY A 268 20.85 -9.26 2.45
CA GLY A 268 21.39 -10.52 1.93
C GLY A 268 22.26 -10.31 0.68
N ALA A 269 22.11 -11.22 -0.30
CA ALA A 269 22.88 -11.17 -1.53
C ALA A 269 21.99 -11.35 -2.77
N VAL A 270 22.37 -10.70 -3.87
CA VAL A 270 21.81 -10.97 -5.19
C VAL A 270 22.87 -11.71 -6.00
N LEU A 271 22.51 -12.89 -6.48
CA LEU A 271 23.40 -13.77 -7.24
C LEU A 271 22.97 -13.72 -8.71
N LYS A 272 23.90 -13.33 -9.57
CA LYS A 272 23.66 -13.06 -10.99
C LYS A 272 24.54 -13.98 -11.84
N PHE A 273 23.95 -14.78 -12.71
CA PHE A 273 24.73 -15.57 -13.66
C PHE A 273 25.42 -14.64 -14.67
N VAL A 274 26.73 -14.83 -14.92
CA VAL A 274 27.52 -13.92 -15.78
C VAL A 274 27.03 -13.82 -17.22
N ASP A 275 26.40 -14.88 -17.74
CA ASP A 275 25.84 -14.96 -19.08
C ASP A 275 24.38 -14.48 -19.17
N GLY A 276 23.79 -14.06 -18.05
CA GLY A 276 22.42 -13.57 -18.00
C GLY A 276 22.24 -12.22 -18.72
N ILE A 277 21.22 -12.14 -19.55
CA ILE A 277 20.76 -10.88 -20.17
C ILE A 277 19.78 -10.15 -19.24
N TYR A 278 19.55 -8.86 -19.50
CA TYR A 278 18.55 -8.08 -18.79
C TYR A 278 17.21 -8.11 -19.55
N GLU A 279 16.17 -8.67 -18.93
CA GLU A 279 14.84 -8.72 -19.51
C GLU A 279 13.89 -7.75 -18.77
N PRO A 280 13.59 -6.57 -19.33
CA PRO A 280 12.61 -5.67 -18.72
C PRO A 280 11.23 -6.32 -18.65
N ASP A 281 10.40 -5.84 -17.73
CA ASP A 281 9.02 -6.27 -17.50
C ASP A 281 8.85 -7.77 -17.12
N LYS A 282 9.94 -8.48 -16.82
CA LYS A 282 9.92 -9.90 -16.45
C LYS A 282 10.55 -10.19 -15.09
N GLU A 283 10.14 -11.32 -14.53
CA GLU A 283 10.83 -11.95 -13.42
C GLU A 283 12.03 -12.76 -13.95
N SER A 284 13.20 -12.48 -13.40
CA SER A 284 14.48 -13.00 -13.86
C SER A 284 14.67 -14.46 -13.45
N LYS A 285 15.04 -15.30 -14.42
CA LYS A 285 15.56 -16.65 -14.17
C LYS A 285 17.06 -16.64 -13.86
N VAL A 286 17.74 -15.52 -14.15
CA VAL A 286 19.20 -15.39 -14.06
C VAL A 286 19.67 -14.57 -12.85
N TRP A 287 18.74 -13.96 -12.11
CA TRP A 287 19.00 -13.30 -10.83
C TRP A 287 18.29 -14.04 -9.70
N VAL A 288 19.05 -14.52 -8.73
CA VAL A 288 18.60 -15.25 -7.55
C VAL A 288 18.83 -14.38 -6.32
N LYS A 289 17.86 -14.34 -5.39
CA LYS A 289 17.98 -13.57 -4.15
C LYS A 289 18.16 -14.49 -2.95
N TYR A 290 19.25 -14.28 -2.23
CA TYR A 290 19.40 -14.75 -0.86
C TYR A 290 18.93 -13.65 0.08
N ARG A 291 18.00 -13.97 0.98
CA ARG A 291 17.58 -13.08 2.06
C ARG A 291 17.87 -13.77 3.38
N ILE A 292 18.26 -13.01 4.38
CA ILE A 292 18.60 -13.59 5.67
C ILE A 292 17.35 -13.58 6.54
N GLU A 293 16.89 -14.76 6.96
CA GLU A 293 15.91 -14.87 8.03
C GLU A 293 16.57 -14.49 9.36
N LEU A 294 15.86 -13.72 10.17
CA LEU A 294 16.30 -13.33 11.49
C LEU A 294 15.74 -14.36 12.49
N GLU A 295 16.62 -14.93 13.31
CA GLU A 295 16.25 -15.86 14.37
C GLU A 295 15.96 -15.10 15.66
N LEU A 296 14.79 -15.37 16.27
CA LEU A 296 14.38 -14.80 17.55
C LEU A 296 14.00 -15.91 18.53
N HIS A 297 14.35 -15.70 19.79
CA HIS A 297 13.88 -16.52 20.91
C HIS A 297 12.69 -15.79 21.54
N VAL A 298 11.48 -16.36 21.43
CA VAL A 298 10.26 -15.69 21.90
C VAL A 298 9.47 -16.56 22.87
N LEU A 299 8.82 -15.92 23.83
CA LEU A 299 7.89 -16.54 24.76
C LEU A 299 6.57 -16.86 24.04
N THR A 300 6.06 -18.08 24.17
CA THR A 300 4.65 -18.36 23.86
C THR A 300 3.77 -18.12 25.09
N ILE A 301 2.75 -17.27 24.97
CA ILE A 301 1.77 -17.00 26.05
C ILE A 301 0.43 -17.73 25.84
N GLY A 302 0.33 -18.52 24.78
CA GLY A 302 -0.86 -19.30 24.47
C GLY A 302 -0.91 -19.77 23.02
N MET A 303 -1.79 -20.74 22.77
CA MET A 303 -2.02 -21.30 21.44
C MET A 303 -3.44 -21.00 20.95
N LEU A 304 -3.58 -20.74 19.65
CA LEU A 304 -4.85 -20.57 18.96
C LEU A 304 -5.06 -21.74 17.98
N PRO A 305 -6.17 -22.49 18.06
CA PRO A 305 -6.42 -23.61 17.15
C PRO A 305 -6.74 -23.12 15.73
N VAL A 306 -6.33 -23.89 14.72
CA VAL A 306 -6.68 -23.65 13.31
C VAL A 306 -7.89 -24.52 12.96
N LYS A 307 -8.99 -23.89 12.52
CA LYS A 307 -10.24 -24.61 12.20
C LYS A 307 -9.99 -25.65 11.11
N GLY A 308 -10.38 -26.89 11.39
CA GLY A 308 -10.26 -28.02 10.43
C GLY A 308 -8.84 -28.58 10.28
N SER A 309 -7.89 -28.22 11.16
CA SER A 309 -6.51 -28.71 11.13
C SER A 309 -5.98 -29.05 12.52
N LYS A 310 -4.97 -29.92 12.60
CA LYS A 310 -4.21 -30.18 13.82
C LYS A 310 -3.20 -29.07 14.15
N ALA A 311 -3.01 -28.12 13.24
CA ALA A 311 -2.10 -26.99 13.43
C ALA A 311 -2.58 -25.96 14.46
N VAL A 312 -1.64 -25.21 15.02
CA VAL A 312 -1.87 -24.12 15.98
C VAL A 312 -1.12 -22.86 15.54
N ARG A 313 -1.49 -21.71 16.11
CA ARG A 313 -0.70 -20.47 16.08
C ARG A 313 -0.35 -20.07 17.51
N HIS A 314 0.91 -19.75 17.76
CA HIS A 314 1.39 -19.28 19.06
C HIS A 314 1.21 -17.76 19.18
N LYS A 315 0.77 -17.28 20.35
CA LYS A 315 0.83 -15.86 20.72
C LYS A 315 2.24 -15.59 21.23
N LEU A 316 2.97 -14.72 20.53
CA LEU A 316 4.40 -14.50 20.72
C LEU A 316 4.65 -13.23 21.54
N ALA A 317 5.63 -13.30 22.44
CA ALA A 317 6.05 -12.17 23.25
C ALA A 317 7.56 -12.23 23.58
N ILE A 318 8.13 -11.14 24.08
CA ILE A 318 9.45 -11.13 24.74
C ILE A 318 9.34 -10.49 26.12
N TYR A 319 10.24 -10.83 27.04
CA TYR A 319 10.35 -10.12 28.32
C TYR A 319 10.97 -8.74 28.13
N LEU A 320 10.53 -7.78 28.95
CA LEU A 320 11.09 -6.44 29.05
C LEU A 320 11.63 -6.18 30.45
N THR A 321 12.52 -5.20 30.56
CA THR A 321 12.79 -4.49 31.81
C THR A 321 11.72 -3.41 32.08
N GLU A 322 11.60 -2.97 33.33
CA GLU A 322 10.68 -1.88 33.73
C GLU A 322 10.96 -0.57 32.97
N GLU A 323 12.23 -0.27 32.65
CA GLU A 323 12.57 0.93 31.87
C GLU A 323 12.21 0.78 30.40
N GLU A 324 12.41 -0.39 29.81
CA GLU A 324 12.02 -0.67 28.42
C GLU A 324 10.49 -0.64 28.26
N ALA A 325 9.73 -1.14 29.23
CA ALA A 325 8.27 -1.11 29.23
C ALA A 325 7.71 0.32 29.10
N LYS A 326 8.39 1.34 29.65
CA LYS A 326 7.99 2.75 29.52
C LYS A 326 8.07 3.27 28.08
N LEU A 327 8.93 2.66 27.26
CA LEU A 327 9.13 3.03 25.85
C LEU A 327 8.08 2.39 24.93
N ILE A 328 7.35 1.38 25.43
CA ILE A 328 6.40 0.58 24.65
C ILE A 328 4.97 1.09 24.82
N ASP A 329 4.23 1.11 23.72
CA ASP A 329 2.81 1.47 23.70
C ASP A 329 2.00 0.50 24.58
N GLU A 330 1.12 1.04 25.42
CA GLU A 330 0.43 0.30 26.48
C GLU A 330 -0.44 -0.84 25.93
N GLU A 331 -0.96 -0.69 24.70
CA GLU A 331 -1.77 -1.72 24.04
C GLU A 331 -0.96 -2.98 23.66
N HIS A 332 0.36 -2.86 23.58
CA HIS A 332 1.29 -3.95 23.25
C HIS A 332 2.08 -4.45 24.47
N LEU A 333 1.80 -3.88 25.64
CA LEU A 333 2.41 -4.27 26.90
C LEU A 333 1.47 -5.22 27.66
N SER A 334 2.02 -6.29 28.22
CA SER A 334 1.28 -7.18 29.11
C SER A 334 2.20 -7.69 30.22
N ALA A 335 1.73 -8.63 31.03
CA ALA A 335 2.54 -9.27 32.06
C ALA A 335 2.39 -10.80 31.99
N PHE A 336 3.51 -11.49 32.15
CA PHE A 336 3.55 -12.94 32.29
C PHE A 336 4.47 -13.29 33.47
N ASN A 337 3.97 -14.10 34.42
CA ASN A 337 4.67 -14.41 35.67
C ASN A 337 5.22 -13.17 36.41
N ASN A 338 4.40 -12.12 36.52
CA ASN A 338 4.75 -10.83 37.15
C ASN A 338 5.91 -10.07 36.51
N LYS A 339 6.32 -10.42 35.28
CA LYS A 339 7.30 -9.67 34.49
C LYS A 339 6.61 -8.98 33.31
N PRO A 340 6.99 -7.73 32.98
CA PRO A 340 6.43 -7.07 31.80
C PRO A 340 6.89 -7.77 30.53
N ILE A 341 5.97 -7.90 29.57
CA ILE A 341 6.21 -8.52 28.27
C ILE A 341 5.72 -7.62 27.14
N LEU A 342 6.45 -7.62 26.02
CA LEU A 342 6.04 -7.02 24.75
C LEU A 342 5.33 -8.07 23.89
N LEU A 343 4.09 -7.80 23.50
CA LEU A 343 3.32 -8.63 22.58
C LEU A 343 3.78 -8.40 21.14
N LEU A 344 4.16 -9.47 20.45
CA LEU A 344 4.73 -9.45 19.09
C LEU A 344 3.79 -9.98 18.00
N GLY A 345 2.58 -10.41 18.39
CA GLY A 345 1.56 -10.95 17.49
C GLY A 345 1.47 -12.47 17.54
N ASN A 346 1.05 -13.08 16.43
CA ASN A 346 0.85 -14.53 16.33
C ASN A 346 1.83 -15.16 15.34
N SER A 347 2.27 -16.39 15.63
CA SER A 347 2.98 -17.21 14.66
C SER A 347 2.11 -17.61 13.47
N PHE A 348 2.76 -18.08 12.41
CA PHE A 348 2.11 -18.86 11.36
C PHE A 348 1.66 -20.22 11.88
N ASN A 349 0.80 -20.88 11.11
CA ASN A 349 0.31 -22.22 11.42
C ASN A 349 1.49 -23.18 11.54
N THR A 350 1.60 -23.87 12.67
CA THR A 350 2.63 -24.87 12.94
C THR A 350 2.01 -26.12 13.55
N LEU A 351 2.66 -27.27 13.37
CA LEU A 351 2.34 -28.51 14.09
C LEU A 351 3.06 -28.62 15.43
N ILE A 352 4.07 -27.77 15.66
CA ILE A 352 4.82 -27.71 16.91
C ILE A 352 3.90 -27.08 17.95
N ARG A 353 3.73 -27.78 19.08
CA ARG A 353 2.88 -27.36 20.19
C ARG A 353 3.75 -27.20 21.42
N ALA A 354 3.53 -26.10 22.14
CA ALA A 354 4.28 -25.74 23.33
C ALA A 354 3.35 -25.05 24.32
N GLU A 355 3.51 -25.36 25.59
CA GLU A 355 2.70 -24.79 26.67
C GLU A 355 3.02 -23.30 26.88
N PRO A 356 2.06 -22.51 27.40
CA PRO A 356 2.34 -21.13 27.80
C PRO A 356 3.53 -21.07 28.77
N GLY A 357 4.51 -20.22 28.48
CA GLY A 357 5.75 -20.13 29.25
C GLY A 357 6.98 -20.73 28.55
N SER A 358 6.79 -21.59 27.56
CA SER A 358 7.91 -22.11 26.76
C SER A 358 8.55 -21.03 25.88
N ILE A 359 9.85 -21.16 25.65
CA ILE A 359 10.59 -20.35 24.67
C ILE A 359 10.59 -21.08 23.33
N LEU A 360 10.32 -20.35 22.26
CA LEU A 360 10.29 -20.84 20.91
C LEU A 360 11.40 -20.18 20.10
N ASP A 361 12.06 -21.00 19.29
CA ASP A 361 12.95 -20.53 18.25
C ASP A 361 12.11 -20.25 17.01
N ILE A 362 12.08 -18.99 16.60
CA ILE A 362 11.31 -18.54 15.46
C ILE A 362 12.20 -17.89 14.42
N HIS A 363 11.84 -18.07 13.16
CA HIS A 363 12.40 -17.31 12.05
C HIS A 363 11.41 -16.24 11.61
N VAL A 364 11.89 -15.02 11.43
CA VAL A 364 11.12 -13.89 10.89
C VAL A 364 11.82 -13.32 9.67
N GLU A 365 11.05 -12.85 8.69
CA GLU A 365 11.63 -12.16 7.53
C GLU A 365 12.04 -10.73 7.91
N GLU A 366 11.20 -10.04 8.71
CA GLU A 366 11.43 -8.66 9.12
C GLU A 366 10.85 -8.43 10.53
N VAL A 367 11.48 -7.54 11.29
CA VAL A 367 10.91 -6.98 12.53
C VAL A 367 10.48 -5.56 12.23
N TRP A 368 9.22 -5.21 12.48
CA TRP A 368 8.71 -3.87 12.24
C TRP A 368 8.60 -3.12 13.55
N ARG A 369 9.11 -1.89 13.59
CA ARG A 369 8.96 -0.95 14.69
C ARG A 369 8.02 0.16 14.26
N HIS A 370 6.98 0.39 15.03
CA HIS A 370 5.98 1.40 14.75
C HIS A 370 6.14 2.50 15.77
N TYR A 371 6.27 3.74 15.30
CA TYR A 371 6.33 4.90 16.18
C TYR A 371 4.98 5.59 16.23
N ASN A 372 4.36 5.59 17.40
CA ASN A 372 3.10 6.27 17.61
C ASN A 372 3.37 7.76 17.88
N THR A 373 3.14 8.60 16.86
CA THR A 373 3.37 10.05 16.96
C THR A 373 2.46 10.76 17.97
N LYS A 374 1.39 10.10 18.47
CA LYS A 374 0.50 10.66 19.50
C LYS A 374 1.01 10.42 20.91
N THR A 375 1.56 9.23 21.19
CA THR A 375 2.03 8.84 22.53
C THR A 375 3.53 9.00 22.71
N GLY A 376 4.29 9.13 21.61
CA GLY A 376 5.76 9.16 21.63
C GLY A 376 6.39 7.80 21.96
N LYS A 377 5.60 6.72 21.94
CA LYS A 377 6.00 5.36 22.30
C LYS A 377 6.10 4.46 21.05
N TYR A 378 6.74 3.31 21.21
CA TYR A 378 6.98 2.34 20.14
C TYR A 378 6.16 1.07 20.34
N HIS A 379 5.87 0.34 19.26
CA HIS A 379 5.55 -1.08 19.36
C HIS A 379 6.25 -1.86 18.25
N TYR A 380 6.33 -3.19 18.41
CA TYR A 380 6.99 -4.07 17.46
C TYR A 380 6.05 -5.14 16.97
N SER A 381 6.21 -5.53 15.70
CA SER A 381 5.47 -6.65 15.11
C SER A 381 6.39 -7.49 14.24
N LEU A 382 6.15 -8.78 14.18
CA LEU A 382 6.95 -9.71 13.39
C LEU A 382 6.32 -9.97 12.02
N HIS A 383 7.12 -9.89 10.95
CA HIS A 383 6.69 -10.29 9.62
C HIS A 383 7.04 -11.75 9.35
N LYS A 384 6.00 -12.56 9.09
CA LYS A 384 6.07 -14.02 8.82
C LYS A 384 6.82 -14.84 9.89
N PRO A 385 6.40 -14.75 11.17
CA PRO A 385 6.98 -15.57 12.24
C PRO A 385 6.67 -17.06 12.06
N LYS A 386 7.68 -17.85 11.70
CA LYS A 386 7.62 -19.31 11.60
C LYS A 386 8.23 -19.92 12.86
N VAL A 387 7.53 -20.87 13.48
CA VAL A 387 8.06 -21.64 14.62
C VAL A 387 8.92 -22.77 14.10
N MET A 388 10.18 -22.82 14.54
CA MET A 388 11.15 -23.83 14.13
C MET A 388 11.21 -24.97 15.15
N GLU A 389 11.36 -24.64 16.43
CA GLU A 389 11.39 -25.59 17.52
C GLU A 389 11.08 -24.95 18.88
N VAL A 390 10.99 -25.78 19.91
CA VAL A 390 10.94 -25.33 21.31
C VAL A 390 12.37 -25.23 21.80
N ALA A 391 12.79 -24.02 22.17
CA ALA A 391 14.16 -23.74 22.54
C ALA A 391 14.53 -24.43 23.87
N GLU A 392 15.78 -24.88 23.99
CA GLU A 392 16.34 -25.31 25.29
C GLU A 392 16.67 -24.12 26.22
N LYS A 393 16.74 -22.91 25.65
CA LYS A 393 17.05 -21.67 26.37
C LYS A 393 15.89 -21.22 27.25
N GLN A 394 16.23 -20.56 28.36
CA GLN A 394 15.25 -20.01 29.31
C GLN A 394 14.96 -18.51 29.14
N GLU A 395 15.68 -17.83 28.25
CA GLU A 395 15.58 -16.37 28.05
C GLU A 395 15.08 -16.03 26.64
N THR A 396 14.30 -14.95 26.54
CA THR A 396 13.85 -14.40 25.26
C THR A 396 14.89 -13.44 24.68
N SER A 397 14.82 -13.20 23.37
CA SER A 397 15.48 -12.05 22.74
C SER A 397 15.06 -10.74 23.42
N THR A 398 15.97 -9.76 23.43
CA THR A 398 15.79 -8.48 24.11
C THR A 398 15.19 -7.42 23.18
N LEU A 399 14.72 -6.30 23.76
CA LEU A 399 14.27 -5.16 22.96
C LEU A 399 15.41 -4.60 22.09
N ARG A 400 16.65 -4.65 22.60
CA ARG A 400 17.85 -4.26 21.85
C ARG A 400 18.08 -5.16 20.63
N ASP A 401 17.79 -6.45 20.73
CA ASP A 401 17.90 -7.38 19.60
C ASP A 401 16.85 -7.04 18.53
N LEU A 402 15.61 -6.75 18.95
CA LEU A 402 14.57 -6.27 18.03
C LEU A 402 14.97 -4.94 17.38
N ASP A 403 15.57 -4.01 18.12
CA ASP A 403 16.04 -2.74 17.57
C ASP A 403 17.22 -2.92 16.59
N ALA A 404 18.16 -3.80 16.92
CA ALA A 404 19.24 -4.16 16.01
C ALA A 404 18.69 -4.77 14.71
N MET A 405 17.65 -5.61 14.82
CA MET A 405 16.94 -6.19 13.69
C MET A 405 16.13 -5.17 12.89
N VAL A 406 15.51 -4.20 13.56
CA VAL A 406 14.78 -3.10 12.92
C VAL A 406 15.72 -2.21 12.12
N VAL A 407 16.86 -1.85 12.72
CA VAL A 407 17.84 -0.97 12.09
C VAL A 407 18.66 -1.69 11.01
N SER A 408 18.87 -3.01 11.13
CA SER A 408 19.56 -3.78 10.09
C SER A 408 18.64 -4.18 8.93
N ARG A 409 17.39 -4.58 9.20
CA ARG A 409 16.51 -5.22 8.19
C ARG A 409 15.02 -4.93 8.33
N GLY A 410 14.59 -4.15 9.31
CA GLY A 410 13.18 -3.96 9.60
C GLY A 410 12.52 -2.69 9.10
N VAL A 411 11.26 -2.51 9.51
CA VAL A 411 10.38 -1.43 9.06
C VAL A 411 10.07 -0.45 10.18
N GLU A 412 10.63 0.77 10.11
CA GLU A 412 10.14 1.90 10.91
C GLU A 412 8.94 2.56 10.22
N VAL A 413 7.72 2.19 10.62
CA VAL A 413 6.50 2.80 10.07
C VAL A 413 6.27 4.14 10.77
N ARG A 414 6.55 5.24 10.06
CA ARG A 414 6.06 6.57 10.41
C ARG A 414 4.75 6.81 9.68
N MET A 415 3.65 6.86 10.43
CA MET A 415 2.34 7.19 9.86
C MET A 415 2.33 8.64 9.37
N SER A 416 2.61 8.86 8.08
CA SER A 416 2.39 10.15 7.40
C SER A 416 1.67 9.97 6.05
N ARG A 417 0.91 10.99 5.66
CA ARG A 417 -0.32 10.87 4.86
C ARG A 417 -0.18 11.63 3.53
N ARG A 418 -0.12 10.91 2.39
CA ARG A 418 -0.47 11.28 0.98
C ARG A 418 0.43 10.42 0.04
N GLU A 419 0.01 9.72 -1.00
CA GLU A 419 -1.17 9.79 -1.88
C GLU A 419 -1.69 8.40 -2.25
N PHE A 420 -2.96 8.41 -2.63
CA PHE A 420 -3.62 7.39 -3.44
C PHE A 420 -3.15 7.53 -4.89
N GLU A 421 -2.77 6.42 -5.52
CA GLU A 421 -3.36 6.05 -6.81
C GLU A 421 -3.07 4.57 -7.12
N GLN A 422 -4.17 3.82 -7.10
CA GLN A 422 -4.48 2.56 -7.78
C GLN A 422 -3.42 1.46 -7.80
N ALA A 423 -3.43 0.65 -6.74
CA ALA A 423 -3.57 -0.81 -6.81
C ALA A 423 -3.71 -1.34 -5.37
N GLU A 424 -4.37 -2.48 -5.25
CA GLU A 424 -4.43 -3.36 -4.07
C GLU A 424 -5.42 -2.99 -2.95
N LEU A 425 -6.59 -3.63 -3.08
CA LEU A 425 -7.41 -4.11 -1.98
C LEU A 425 -6.53 -4.78 -0.92
N ASN A 426 -6.36 -4.11 0.21
CA ASN A 426 -6.40 -4.71 1.54
C ASN A 426 -6.68 -3.59 2.57
N VAL A 427 -7.90 -3.68 3.12
CA VAL A 427 -8.50 -2.99 4.27
C VAL A 427 -7.84 -1.67 4.68
N ARG A 428 -8.45 -0.56 4.27
CA ARG A 428 -8.19 0.77 4.83
C ARG A 428 -9.44 1.28 5.52
N ASP A 429 -9.23 2.11 6.53
CA ASP A 429 -10.23 3.00 7.12
C ASP A 429 -10.84 3.90 6.05
N PHE A 430 -11.71 4.86 6.43
CA PHE A 430 -12.39 5.76 5.49
C PHE A 430 -11.41 6.15 4.38
N PRO A 431 -11.69 5.82 3.11
CA PRO A 431 -10.73 5.98 2.02
C PRO A 431 -10.12 7.38 2.09
N LYS A 432 -8.79 7.51 2.00
CA LYS A 432 -8.19 8.86 2.15
C LYS A 432 -8.76 9.83 1.12
N ARG A 433 -9.19 9.35 -0.06
CA ARG A 433 -9.96 10.13 -1.04
C ARG A 433 -11.23 10.74 -0.41
N MET A 434 -12.05 9.96 0.29
CA MET A 434 -13.26 10.42 0.99
C MET A 434 -12.91 11.41 2.09
N GLN A 435 -11.87 11.14 2.87
CA GLN A 435 -11.41 12.08 3.90
C GLN A 435 -10.90 13.40 3.28
N GLN A 436 -10.26 13.38 2.11
CA GLN A 436 -9.80 14.59 1.41
C GLN A 436 -10.99 15.40 0.88
N SER A 437 -11.90 14.72 0.20
CA SER A 437 -13.19 15.22 -0.28
C SER A 437 -14.00 15.90 0.83
N MET A 438 -14.16 15.25 1.98
CA MET A 438 -14.89 15.80 3.13
C MET A 438 -14.13 16.93 3.85
N ARG A 439 -12.78 16.95 3.78
CA ARG A 439 -11.99 18.08 4.30
C ARG A 439 -12.24 19.34 3.51
N LYS A 440 -12.39 19.27 2.19
CA LYS A 440 -12.73 20.44 1.37
C LYS A 440 -14.09 21.01 1.78
N VAL A 441 -15.10 20.16 1.94
CA VAL A 441 -16.43 20.58 2.43
C VAL A 441 -16.33 21.28 3.79
N MET A 442 -15.49 20.77 4.70
CA MET A 442 -15.25 21.35 6.02
C MET A 442 -14.47 22.68 5.95
N GLU A 443 -13.36 22.73 5.21
CA GLU A 443 -12.47 23.91 5.09
C GLU A 443 -13.18 25.09 4.43
N TYR A 444 -14.02 24.81 3.44
CA TYR A 444 -14.80 25.82 2.74
C TYR A 444 -16.18 26.06 3.39
N GLU A 445 -16.50 25.39 4.51
CA GLU A 445 -17.78 25.52 5.22
C GLU A 445 -19.01 25.32 4.31
N LEU A 446 -18.92 24.39 3.35
CA LEU A 446 -19.94 24.17 2.33
C LEU A 446 -21.16 23.41 2.88
N TRP A 447 -22.32 23.70 2.30
CA TRP A 447 -23.50 22.85 2.40
C TRP A 447 -23.70 22.12 1.08
N CYS A 448 -23.52 20.80 1.11
CA CYS A 448 -23.45 19.94 -0.06
C CYS A 448 -24.69 19.04 -0.18
N PRO A 449 -25.16 18.73 -1.39
CA PRO A 449 -26.31 17.88 -1.60
C PRO A 449 -26.06 16.42 -1.17
N PHE A 450 -27.09 15.74 -0.65
CA PHE A 450 -27.08 14.29 -0.46
C PHE A 450 -28.46 13.66 -0.74
N VAL A 451 -28.46 12.36 -1.05
CA VAL A 451 -29.68 11.52 -1.06
C VAL A 451 -29.51 10.23 -0.28
N VAL A 452 -30.63 9.72 0.21
CA VAL A 452 -30.79 8.32 0.61
C VAL A 452 -31.65 7.66 -0.46
N GLN A 453 -31.13 6.60 -1.07
CA GLN A 453 -31.78 5.87 -2.15
C GLN A 453 -32.00 4.40 -1.77
N TYR A 454 -33.12 3.83 -2.15
CA TYR A 454 -33.44 2.41 -2.08
C TYR A 454 -33.10 1.73 -3.37
N HIS A 455 -32.52 0.55 -3.24
CA HIS A 455 -32.14 -0.29 -4.37
C HIS A 455 -32.72 -1.69 -4.16
N TYR A 456 -33.74 -2.03 -4.94
CA TYR A 456 -34.33 -3.37 -4.98
C TYR A 456 -33.69 -4.23 -6.07
N ARG A 457 -33.44 -5.51 -5.76
CA ARG A 457 -32.86 -6.53 -6.67
C ARG A 457 -33.49 -7.91 -6.44
N GLY A 458 -33.38 -8.81 -7.42
CA GLY A 458 -33.91 -10.17 -7.32
C GLY A 458 -33.62 -11.03 -8.55
N HIS A 459 -34.56 -11.93 -8.88
CA HIS A 459 -34.44 -12.94 -9.95
C HIS A 459 -35.80 -13.21 -10.66
N GLU A 460 -35.76 -14.00 -11.74
CA GLU A 460 -36.97 -14.48 -12.45
C GLU A 460 -37.70 -15.53 -11.62
N ILE A 461 -39.02 -15.47 -11.56
CA ILE A 461 -39.83 -16.37 -10.74
C ILE A 461 -39.97 -17.73 -11.41
N SER A 462 -39.60 -18.81 -10.71
CA SER A 462 -39.91 -20.19 -11.14
C SER A 462 -41.35 -20.60 -10.78
N ASP A 463 -41.88 -21.63 -11.45
CA ASP A 463 -43.21 -22.17 -11.12
C ASP A 463 -43.28 -22.73 -9.69
N GLU A 464 -42.19 -23.34 -9.24
CA GLU A 464 -42.04 -23.87 -7.87
C GLU A 464 -42.08 -22.74 -6.82
N GLU A 465 -41.40 -21.61 -7.07
CA GLU A 465 -41.46 -20.45 -6.18
C GLU A 465 -42.84 -19.80 -6.19
N ARG A 466 -43.47 -19.74 -7.36
CA ARG A 466 -44.82 -19.18 -7.51
C ARG A 466 -45.82 -19.94 -6.65
N GLU A 467 -45.76 -21.27 -6.66
CA GLU A 467 -46.60 -22.14 -5.84
C GLU A 467 -46.22 -22.05 -4.35
N GLN A 468 -44.92 -22.06 -4.03
CA GLN A 468 -44.44 -22.01 -2.65
C GLN A 468 -44.85 -20.73 -1.92
N TYR A 469 -44.85 -19.58 -2.60
CA TYR A 469 -45.08 -18.26 -2.00
C TYR A 469 -46.38 -17.57 -2.43
N ASP A 470 -47.26 -18.29 -3.14
CA ASP A 470 -48.57 -17.80 -3.61
C ASP A 470 -48.46 -16.48 -4.43
N ILE A 471 -47.50 -16.42 -5.36
CA ILE A 471 -47.28 -15.22 -6.18
C ILE A 471 -48.20 -15.27 -7.41
N PRO A 472 -48.96 -14.19 -7.72
CA PRO A 472 -49.81 -14.19 -8.92
C PRO A 472 -49.04 -14.38 -10.24
N GLU A 473 -49.63 -15.10 -11.19
CA GLU A 473 -49.04 -15.44 -12.49
C GLU A 473 -48.67 -14.21 -13.35
N ARG A 474 -49.28 -13.04 -13.08
CA ARG A 474 -48.96 -11.78 -13.76
C ARG A 474 -47.53 -11.28 -13.50
N TYR A 475 -46.85 -11.81 -12.49
CA TYR A 475 -45.51 -11.39 -12.11
C TYR A 475 -44.44 -12.29 -12.73
N ARG A 476 -43.45 -11.64 -13.32
CA ARG A 476 -42.30 -12.28 -13.96
C ARG A 476 -41.05 -12.26 -13.08
N TRP A 477 -40.86 -11.18 -12.32
CA TRP A 477 -39.66 -10.97 -11.51
C TRP A 477 -40.04 -10.83 -10.05
N TRP A 478 -39.22 -11.36 -9.15
CA TRP A 478 -39.39 -11.15 -7.71
C TRP A 478 -38.17 -10.48 -7.12
N LEU A 479 -38.34 -9.25 -6.62
CA LEU A 479 -37.29 -8.51 -5.94
C LEU A 479 -37.35 -8.77 -4.43
N ARG A 480 -36.43 -9.61 -3.94
CA ARG A 480 -36.28 -10.00 -2.53
C ARG A 480 -35.19 -9.23 -1.78
N SER A 481 -34.27 -8.58 -2.50
CA SER A 481 -33.16 -7.86 -1.89
C SER A 481 -33.41 -6.36 -1.87
N LEU A 482 -33.16 -5.72 -0.73
CA LEU A 482 -33.25 -4.28 -0.56
C LEU A 482 -32.04 -3.73 0.18
N HIS A 483 -31.37 -2.75 -0.40
CA HIS A 483 -30.30 -2.00 0.25
C HIS A 483 -30.54 -0.49 0.20
N GLN A 484 -29.99 0.22 1.18
CA GLN A 484 -30.08 1.68 1.29
C GLN A 484 -28.72 2.31 1.04
N ASP A 485 -28.65 3.23 0.09
CA ASP A 485 -27.43 3.97 -0.24
C ASP A 485 -27.57 5.44 0.21
N LEU A 486 -26.70 5.87 1.13
CA LEU A 486 -26.47 7.28 1.45
C LEU A 486 -25.39 7.80 0.50
N ARG A 487 -25.79 8.67 -0.44
CA ARG A 487 -24.90 9.27 -1.43
C ARG A 487 -24.61 10.71 -1.06
N LEU A 488 -23.35 11.02 -0.83
CA LEU A 488 -22.86 12.34 -0.43
C LEU A 488 -22.14 12.98 -1.60
N TRP A 489 -22.62 14.12 -2.07
CA TRP A 489 -21.91 14.87 -3.10
C TRP A 489 -20.63 15.49 -2.57
N SER A 490 -19.50 15.30 -3.25
CA SER A 490 -18.24 15.90 -2.82
C SER A 490 -17.47 16.59 -3.94
N PRO A 491 -16.92 17.79 -3.69
CA PRO A 491 -16.19 18.53 -4.70
C PRO A 491 -14.81 17.93 -4.96
N LEU A 492 -14.45 17.82 -6.24
CA LEU A 492 -13.12 17.44 -6.70
C LEU A 492 -12.61 18.51 -7.66
N GLU A 493 -11.49 19.16 -7.30
CA GLU A 493 -10.80 20.13 -8.17
C GLU A 493 -11.67 21.24 -8.80
N VAL A 494 -12.75 21.66 -8.13
CA VAL A 494 -13.61 22.78 -8.57
C VAL A 494 -13.43 23.99 -7.64
N ASP A 495 -13.32 25.19 -8.23
CA ASP A 495 -13.36 26.46 -7.49
C ASP A 495 -14.79 26.74 -7.04
N ILE A 496 -15.02 26.69 -5.73
CA ILE A 496 -16.32 26.93 -5.11
C ILE A 496 -16.13 28.01 -4.05
N GLU A 497 -17.02 29.00 -4.06
CA GLU A 497 -17.04 30.05 -3.06
C GLU A 497 -17.23 29.47 -1.65
N PRO A 498 -16.36 29.81 -0.68
CA PRO A 498 -16.54 29.41 0.71
C PRO A 498 -17.93 29.81 1.25
N ARG A 499 -18.48 29.01 2.16
CA ARG A 499 -19.79 29.18 2.83
C ARG A 499 -20.99 29.11 1.89
N SER A 500 -20.81 28.62 0.67
CA SER A 500 -21.90 28.45 -0.28
C SER A 500 -22.75 27.20 0.02
N VAL A 501 -24.00 27.27 -0.41
CA VAL A 501 -24.90 26.11 -0.50
C VAL A 501 -24.90 25.64 -1.94
N VAL A 502 -24.36 24.46 -2.19
CA VAL A 502 -24.34 23.87 -3.53
C VAL A 502 -25.74 23.37 -3.86
N LYS A 503 -26.39 24.04 -4.81
CA LYS A 503 -27.79 23.78 -5.16
C LYS A 503 -27.96 22.39 -5.76
N TRP A 504 -29.05 21.72 -5.35
CA TRP A 504 -29.53 20.46 -5.92
C TRP A 504 -30.05 20.64 -7.35
N ASP A 505 -29.15 20.71 -8.32
CA ASP A 505 -29.48 20.98 -9.72
C ASP A 505 -28.63 20.08 -10.63
N PRO A 506 -29.25 19.19 -11.44
CA PRO A 506 -28.52 18.29 -12.32
C PRO A 506 -27.73 19.02 -13.42
N ASP A 507 -28.12 20.26 -13.76
CA ASP A 507 -27.47 21.09 -14.77
C ASP A 507 -26.36 21.98 -14.19
N ASN A 508 -26.16 21.95 -12.87
CA ASN A 508 -25.09 22.67 -12.22
C ASN A 508 -23.72 22.09 -12.62
N GLU A 509 -22.90 22.88 -13.31
CA GLU A 509 -21.58 22.47 -13.81
C GLU A 509 -20.66 21.94 -12.70
N VAL A 510 -20.73 22.54 -11.50
CA VAL A 510 -19.97 22.11 -10.33
C VAL A 510 -20.36 20.69 -9.91
N ILE A 511 -21.65 20.34 -10.02
CA ILE A 511 -22.12 18.99 -9.72
C ILE A 511 -21.73 18.02 -10.83
N ARG A 512 -21.92 18.40 -12.10
CA ARG A 512 -21.61 17.54 -13.25
C ARG A 512 -20.16 17.06 -13.26
N ASP A 513 -19.23 17.95 -12.92
CA ASP A 513 -17.79 17.71 -13.06
C ASP A 513 -17.14 17.16 -11.76
N SER A 514 -17.93 16.57 -10.87
CA SER A 514 -17.52 16.10 -9.54
C SER A 514 -17.75 14.59 -9.32
N LEU A 515 -17.66 14.10 -8.07
CA LEU A 515 -17.92 12.70 -7.71
C LEU A 515 -18.86 12.58 -6.51
N LEU A 516 -19.50 11.43 -6.37
CA LEU A 516 -20.23 11.05 -5.17
C LEU A 516 -19.43 10.09 -4.30
N GLU A 517 -19.48 10.35 -3.00
CA GLU A 517 -19.05 9.44 -1.97
C GLU A 517 -20.27 8.62 -1.49
N GLY A 518 -20.28 7.32 -1.81
CA GLY A 518 -21.36 6.41 -1.46
C GLY A 518 -21.10 5.62 -0.18
N ILE A 519 -22.09 5.59 0.72
CA ILE A 519 -22.14 4.71 1.89
C ILE A 519 -23.41 3.87 1.80
N THR A 520 -23.28 2.57 1.56
CA THR A 520 -24.41 1.65 1.71
C THR A 520 -24.62 1.34 3.16
N VAL A 521 -25.82 1.53 3.69
CA VAL A 521 -26.21 1.07 5.04
C VAL A 521 -27.02 -0.21 4.86
N LEU A 522 -26.40 -1.37 5.08
CA LEU A 522 -27.02 -2.68 4.97
C LEU A 522 -27.83 -2.97 6.23
N THR A 523 -29.12 -3.20 6.06
CA THR A 523 -29.99 -3.72 7.11
C THR A 523 -30.98 -4.74 6.57
N PRO A 524 -30.75 -6.02 6.90
CA PRO A 524 -30.07 -6.98 6.02
C PRO A 524 -29.95 -6.59 4.53
N THR A 525 -28.97 -7.13 3.82
CA THR A 525 -28.78 -6.93 2.37
C THR A 525 -29.95 -7.50 1.56
N THR A 526 -30.64 -8.49 2.12
CA THR A 526 -31.76 -9.24 1.56
C THR A 526 -32.83 -9.51 2.63
N THR A 527 -34.12 -9.46 2.27
CA THR A 527 -35.18 -9.92 3.18
C THR A 527 -35.32 -11.44 3.17
N ASP A 528 -34.64 -12.10 2.24
CA ASP A 528 -34.64 -13.55 2.08
C ASP A 528 -33.48 -14.21 2.87
N PRO A 529 -33.78 -14.98 3.93
CA PRO A 529 -32.76 -15.66 4.72
C PRO A 529 -31.95 -16.73 3.94
N GLU A 530 -32.39 -17.12 2.75
CA GLU A 530 -31.78 -18.17 1.92
C GLU A 530 -31.10 -17.65 0.63
N ASP A 531 -31.11 -16.33 0.40
CA ASP A 531 -30.44 -15.71 -0.75
C ASP A 531 -28.92 -15.93 -0.69
N THR A 532 -28.43 -16.65 -1.69
CA THR A 532 -27.02 -17.06 -1.81
C THR A 532 -26.10 -15.95 -2.30
N ASP A 533 -26.66 -14.89 -2.91
CA ASP A 533 -25.93 -13.74 -3.45
C ASP A 533 -25.63 -12.68 -2.37
N ASP A 534 -26.22 -12.83 -1.16
CA ASP A 534 -25.90 -12.02 0.01
C ASP A 534 -24.56 -12.45 0.64
N PHE A 535 -23.48 -12.21 -0.11
CA PHE A 535 -22.02 -12.21 0.12
C PHE A 535 -21.36 -13.19 1.13
N VAL A 536 -22.06 -13.92 2.01
CA VAL A 536 -21.51 -14.94 2.92
C VAL A 536 -22.53 -16.05 3.34
N LYS A 537 -23.68 -16.26 2.67
CA LYS A 537 -24.73 -17.27 3.04
C LYS A 537 -25.72 -16.85 4.14
N GLY A 538 -26.44 -15.73 3.98
CA GLY A 538 -27.65 -15.37 4.76
C GLY A 538 -27.50 -15.14 6.29
N LEU A 539 -26.31 -15.36 6.89
CA LEU A 539 -26.10 -15.32 8.34
C LEU A 539 -26.20 -13.89 8.91
N ALA A 540 -25.83 -12.88 8.13
CA ALA A 540 -25.90 -11.47 8.51
C ALA A 540 -27.36 -10.97 8.56
N ALA A 541 -28.17 -11.41 7.60
CA ALA A 541 -29.60 -11.19 7.58
C ALA A 541 -30.29 -11.82 8.81
N LYS A 542 -29.95 -13.09 9.10
CA LYS A 542 -30.45 -13.87 10.24
C LYS A 542 -30.08 -13.29 11.61
N GLN A 543 -29.02 -12.46 11.72
CA GLN A 543 -28.55 -11.88 12.99
C GLN A 543 -28.95 -10.41 13.20
N GLY A 544 -29.67 -9.79 12.27
CA GLY A 544 -30.17 -8.42 12.42
C GLY A 544 -29.07 -7.36 12.59
N ARG A 545 -27.84 -7.64 12.13
CA ARG A 545 -26.69 -6.75 12.31
C ARG A 545 -26.67 -5.69 11.20
N VAL A 546 -26.76 -4.42 11.59
CA VAL A 546 -26.61 -3.26 10.69
C VAL A 546 -25.14 -3.13 10.32
N ARG A 547 -24.80 -3.13 9.02
CA ARG A 547 -23.43 -2.94 8.55
C ARG A 547 -23.42 -1.91 7.43
N CYS A 548 -22.59 -0.87 7.50
CA CYS A 548 -22.37 -0.03 6.34
C CYS A 548 -21.14 -0.47 5.53
N VAL A 549 -21.18 -0.25 4.22
CA VAL A 549 -20.10 -0.50 3.27
C VAL A 549 -19.84 0.79 2.50
N LEU A 550 -18.56 1.09 2.24
CA LEU A 550 -18.18 2.24 1.42
C LEU A 550 -18.15 1.81 -0.05
N LYS A 551 -18.77 2.61 -0.91
CA LYS A 551 -18.77 2.40 -2.36
C LYS A 551 -17.50 2.97 -2.98
N LEU A 552 -17.19 2.49 -4.18
CA LEU A 552 -16.31 3.23 -5.08
C LEU A 552 -16.96 4.59 -5.40
N PRO A 553 -16.18 5.61 -5.81
CA PRO A 553 -16.75 6.88 -6.23
C PRO A 553 -17.78 6.68 -7.34
N GLU A 554 -18.93 7.35 -7.22
CA GLU A 554 -20.04 7.19 -8.14
C GLU A 554 -20.27 8.48 -8.96
N PRO A 555 -20.86 8.36 -10.17
CA PRO A 555 -21.23 9.52 -10.96
C PRO A 555 -22.25 10.43 -10.23
N PRO A 556 -22.12 11.77 -10.31
CA PRO A 556 -23.05 12.73 -9.69
C PRO A 556 -24.52 12.58 -10.08
N GLN A 557 -24.79 11.98 -11.24
CA GLN A 557 -26.14 11.69 -11.74
C GLN A 557 -26.93 10.83 -10.76
N TRP A 558 -26.27 9.97 -9.97
CA TRP A 558 -26.90 9.14 -8.94
C TRP A 558 -27.57 9.93 -7.82
N LEU A 559 -27.32 11.24 -7.71
CA LEU A 559 -28.14 12.12 -6.88
C LEU A 559 -29.60 12.11 -7.35
N PHE A 560 -29.84 12.00 -8.66
CA PHE A 560 -31.15 12.23 -9.28
C PHE A 560 -31.82 10.97 -9.86
N VAL A 561 -31.18 9.79 -9.76
CA VAL A 561 -31.69 8.56 -10.35
C VAL A 561 -32.89 8.01 -9.57
N GLU A 562 -34.03 7.84 -10.24
CA GLU A 562 -35.19 7.07 -9.79
C GLU A 562 -35.77 6.29 -10.96
N GLY A 563 -36.33 5.10 -10.69
CA GLY A 563 -37.06 4.29 -11.66
C GLY A 563 -36.59 2.85 -11.81
N VAL A 564 -37.04 2.21 -12.88
CA VAL A 564 -36.81 0.78 -13.16
C VAL A 564 -35.69 0.64 -14.20
N ALA A 565 -34.58 0.03 -13.81
CA ALA A 565 -33.50 -0.34 -14.71
C ALA A 565 -33.75 -1.72 -15.32
N GLU A 566 -33.58 -1.82 -16.65
CA GLU A 566 -33.70 -3.07 -17.39
C GLU A 566 -32.53 -4.02 -17.07
N ILE A 567 -32.73 -5.31 -17.31
CA ILE A 567 -31.73 -6.37 -17.10
C ILE A 567 -30.42 -6.05 -17.83
N GLY A 568 -29.30 -6.21 -17.13
CA GLY A 568 -27.97 -5.89 -17.64
C GLY A 568 -27.63 -4.40 -17.67
N SER A 569 -28.56 -3.49 -17.34
CA SER A 569 -28.28 -2.06 -17.17
C SER A 569 -27.57 -1.79 -15.83
N PRO A 570 -26.82 -0.69 -15.69
CA PRO A 570 -26.18 -0.31 -14.42
C PRO A 570 -27.13 -0.36 -13.23
N GLY A 571 -26.81 -1.23 -12.27
CA GLY A 571 -27.57 -1.44 -11.05
C GLY A 571 -28.78 -2.41 -11.16
N SER A 572 -28.99 -3.06 -12.30
CA SER A 572 -29.77 -4.31 -12.37
C SER A 572 -28.85 -5.53 -12.15
N THR A 573 -29.40 -6.74 -12.12
CA THR A 573 -28.60 -7.97 -12.21
C THR A 573 -28.62 -8.51 -13.64
N PRO A 574 -27.76 -9.49 -14.00
CA PRO A 574 -27.87 -10.18 -15.29
C PRO A 574 -29.18 -10.95 -15.47
N TYR A 575 -29.95 -11.12 -14.39
CA TYR A 575 -31.12 -12.00 -14.33
C TYR A 575 -32.35 -11.31 -13.72
N ALA A 576 -32.35 -10.00 -13.49
CA ALA A 576 -33.53 -9.27 -13.00
C ALA A 576 -33.38 -7.76 -13.14
N PRO A 577 -34.49 -7.04 -13.33
CA PRO A 577 -34.50 -5.59 -13.31
C PRO A 577 -34.14 -5.05 -11.92
N GLY A 578 -33.67 -3.81 -11.87
CA GLY A 578 -33.43 -3.08 -10.62
C GLY A 578 -34.46 -1.98 -10.42
N VAL A 579 -34.86 -1.69 -9.18
CA VAL A 579 -35.75 -0.55 -8.87
C VAL A 579 -35.05 0.40 -7.90
N PHE A 580 -34.98 1.68 -8.28
CA PHE A 580 -34.31 2.75 -7.55
C PHE A 580 -35.31 3.81 -7.09
N LEU A 581 -35.30 4.13 -5.80
CA LEU A 581 -36.20 5.14 -5.24
C LEU A 581 -35.42 6.07 -4.33
N ILE A 582 -35.48 7.38 -4.55
CA ILE A 582 -34.96 8.35 -3.59
C ILE A 582 -36.00 8.46 -2.49
N VAL A 583 -35.56 8.31 -1.24
CA VAL A 583 -36.44 8.30 -0.07
C VAL A 583 -36.17 9.46 0.89
N ALA A 584 -35.02 10.10 0.78
CA ALA A 584 -34.72 11.36 1.45
C ALA A 584 -33.66 12.14 0.66
N LYS A 585 -33.74 13.46 0.73
CA LYS A 585 -32.72 14.37 0.19
C LYS A 585 -32.51 15.56 1.11
N GLY A 586 -31.38 16.21 0.96
CA GLY A 586 -31.10 17.43 1.69
C GLY A 586 -29.68 17.91 1.51
N TYR A 587 -29.22 18.65 2.51
CA TYR A 587 -27.86 19.19 2.54
C TYR A 587 -27.09 18.70 3.75
N TYR A 588 -25.79 18.53 3.59
CA TYR A 588 -24.89 18.16 4.66
C TYR A 588 -23.69 19.11 4.71
N THR A 589 -23.10 19.21 5.88
CA THR A 589 -21.78 19.85 6.08
C THR A 589 -20.93 19.01 7.01
N VAL A 590 -19.63 19.23 7.01
CA VAL A 590 -18.66 18.41 7.73
C VAL A 590 -18.06 19.21 8.89
N HIS A 591 -18.09 18.62 10.08
CA HIS A 591 -17.57 19.22 11.32
C HIS A 591 -16.24 18.63 11.76
N ARG A 592 -15.93 17.40 11.34
CA ARG A 592 -14.70 16.72 11.72
C ARG A 592 -14.33 15.66 10.70
N VAL A 593 -13.05 15.61 10.32
CA VAL A 593 -12.49 14.57 9.47
C VAL A 593 -11.18 14.05 10.04
N ASP A 594 -11.24 12.87 10.65
CA ASP A 594 -10.08 12.15 11.16
C ASP A 594 -9.97 10.76 10.56
N ASP A 595 -8.82 10.14 10.83
CA ASP A 595 -8.66 8.73 10.57
C ASP A 595 -9.71 7.95 11.38
N HIS A 596 -10.52 7.14 10.68
CA HIS A 596 -11.65 6.37 11.23
C HIS A 596 -12.90 7.14 11.68
N VAL A 597 -12.90 8.48 11.71
CA VAL A 597 -14.04 9.26 12.25
C VAL A 597 -14.43 10.42 11.33
N LEU A 598 -15.69 10.44 10.90
CA LEU A 598 -16.33 11.58 10.23
C LEU A 598 -17.44 12.12 11.13
N ARG A 599 -17.46 13.43 11.36
CA ARG A 599 -18.63 14.11 11.93
C ARG A 599 -19.29 14.98 10.88
N ILE A 600 -20.54 14.67 10.59
CA ILE A 600 -21.30 15.27 9.50
C ILE A 600 -22.63 15.75 10.09
N GLN A 601 -23.02 16.97 9.75
CA GLN A 601 -24.35 17.47 10.07
C GLN A 601 -25.23 17.41 8.83
N PHE A 602 -26.42 16.83 8.97
CA PHE A 602 -27.42 16.80 7.90
C PHE A 602 -28.61 17.70 8.22
N LYS A 603 -29.18 18.25 7.16
CA LYS A 603 -30.48 18.93 7.10
C LYS A 603 -31.29 18.32 5.96
N CYS A 604 -32.19 17.41 6.30
CA CYS A 604 -33.17 16.83 5.39
C CYS A 604 -34.25 17.86 5.05
N ILE A 605 -34.64 17.95 3.78
CA ILE A 605 -35.67 18.92 3.33
C ILE A 605 -37.07 18.31 3.47
N GLU A 606 -37.25 17.04 3.10
CA GLU A 606 -38.44 16.17 3.32
C GLU A 606 -38.13 14.79 2.70
N GLY A 607 -38.90 13.74 3.02
CA GLY A 607 -38.62 12.37 2.58
C GLY A 607 -39.84 11.59 2.11
N ASP A 608 -40.11 11.61 0.80
CA ASP A 608 -41.18 10.84 0.16
C ASP A 608 -40.64 9.65 -0.61
N THR A 609 -41.43 8.57 -0.64
CA THR A 609 -41.16 7.42 -1.51
C THR A 609 -41.91 7.64 -2.82
N ASN A 610 -41.21 7.64 -3.96
CA ASN A 610 -41.84 7.87 -5.25
C ASN A 610 -42.74 6.68 -5.66
N MET A 611 -44.04 6.81 -5.38
CA MET A 611 -45.03 5.75 -5.63
C MET A 611 -45.22 5.44 -7.12
N LYS A 612 -44.98 6.41 -8.01
CA LYS A 612 -45.13 6.21 -9.46
C LYS A 612 -44.19 5.13 -9.99
N GLU A 613 -42.97 5.09 -9.48
CA GLU A 613 -41.97 4.09 -9.89
C GLU A 613 -42.34 2.69 -9.39
N LEU A 614 -42.98 2.58 -8.22
CA LEU A 614 -43.50 1.30 -7.71
C LEU A 614 -44.71 0.83 -8.53
N GLU A 615 -45.58 1.75 -8.95
CA GLU A 615 -46.71 1.46 -9.85
C GLU A 615 -46.23 1.06 -11.25
N GLU A 616 -45.17 1.69 -11.76
CA GLU A 616 -44.52 1.31 -13.02
C GLU A 616 -43.88 -0.09 -12.91
N ALA A 617 -43.18 -0.38 -11.82
CA ALA A 617 -42.60 -1.70 -11.58
C ALA A 617 -43.69 -2.80 -11.54
N ASP A 618 -44.80 -2.56 -10.83
CA ASP A 618 -45.93 -3.50 -10.78
C ASP A 618 -46.54 -3.71 -12.17
N ARG A 619 -46.72 -2.64 -12.97
CA ARG A 619 -47.18 -2.74 -14.37
C ARG A 619 -46.24 -3.53 -15.27
N LYS A 620 -44.93 -3.46 -15.04
CA LYS A 620 -43.91 -4.27 -15.73
C LYS A 620 -43.85 -5.73 -15.26
N GLY A 621 -44.75 -6.16 -14.38
CA GLY A 621 -44.76 -7.52 -13.84
C GLY A 621 -43.64 -7.78 -12.85
N VAL A 622 -43.14 -6.75 -12.17
CA VAL A 622 -42.14 -6.89 -11.11
C VAL A 622 -42.85 -6.97 -9.76
N TYR A 623 -42.80 -8.14 -9.13
CA TYR A 623 -43.29 -8.34 -7.78
C TYR A 623 -42.26 -7.81 -6.77
N ILE A 624 -42.68 -6.82 -5.98
CA ILE A 624 -41.87 -6.25 -4.89
C ILE A 624 -42.59 -6.56 -3.58
N GLU A 625 -41.93 -7.29 -2.70
CA GLU A 625 -42.46 -7.55 -1.36
C GLU A 625 -42.48 -6.23 -0.56
N ARG A 626 -43.66 -5.62 -0.44
CA ARG A 626 -43.84 -4.39 0.34
C ARG A 626 -43.73 -4.70 1.84
N GLN A 627 -42.53 -4.63 2.39
CA GLN A 627 -42.34 -4.80 3.82
C GLN A 627 -42.78 -3.54 4.59
N MET A 628 -43.99 -3.57 5.15
CA MET A 628 -44.56 -2.42 5.89
C MET A 628 -43.68 -1.93 7.06
N ASN A 629 -42.77 -2.75 7.58
CA ASN A 629 -41.88 -2.44 8.71
C ASN A 629 -40.40 -2.24 8.34
N LYS A 630 -40.05 -2.36 7.06
CA LYS A 630 -38.70 -2.11 6.54
C LYS A 630 -38.80 -1.64 5.09
N PRO A 631 -38.27 -0.46 4.74
CA PRO A 631 -37.88 0.65 5.61
C PRO A 631 -38.55 1.96 5.13
N PRO A 632 -38.88 2.96 5.99
CA PRO A 632 -37.93 3.98 6.49
C PRO A 632 -38.43 4.80 7.72
N SER A 633 -37.73 4.78 8.85
CA SER A 633 -37.78 5.93 9.78
C SER A 633 -36.40 6.38 10.26
N ARG A 634 -35.39 5.50 10.19
CA ARG A 634 -34.08 5.76 10.80
C ARG A 634 -33.17 6.66 9.96
N LEU A 635 -33.16 6.54 8.63
CA LEU A 635 -32.28 7.35 7.76
C LEU A 635 -32.99 8.48 6.99
N LYS A 636 -34.33 8.45 6.88
CA LYS A 636 -35.09 9.64 6.43
C LYS A 636 -34.95 10.82 7.39
N ASN A 637 -34.58 10.53 8.65
CA ASN A 637 -34.42 11.48 9.74
C ASN A 637 -32.94 11.69 10.11
N LEU A 638 -32.04 11.80 9.12
CA LEU A 638 -30.64 12.13 9.38
C LEU A 638 -30.45 13.55 9.95
N ASN A 639 -31.50 14.36 10.09
CA ASN A 639 -31.47 15.68 10.72
C ASN A 639 -30.63 15.71 12.01
N GLY A 640 -29.58 16.54 12.01
CA GLY A 640 -28.69 16.73 13.16
C GLY A 640 -27.24 16.34 12.88
N MET A 641 -26.41 16.36 13.93
CA MET A 641 -24.99 16.04 13.83
C MET A 641 -24.77 14.55 14.09
N TRP A 642 -24.07 13.88 13.19
CA TRP A 642 -23.77 12.46 13.24
C TRP A 642 -22.28 12.22 13.29
N ASN A 643 -21.90 11.16 14.00
CA ASN A 643 -20.55 10.64 14.05
C ASN A 643 -20.54 9.26 13.38
N PHE A 644 -19.88 9.15 12.24
CA PHE A 644 -19.59 7.89 11.59
C PHE A 644 -18.19 7.45 11.99
N GLN A 645 -18.11 6.28 12.64
CA GLN A 645 -16.87 5.72 13.16
C GLN A 645 -16.66 4.34 12.58
N ILE A 646 -15.45 4.04 12.12
CA ILE A 646 -15.07 2.66 11.77
C ILE A 646 -14.68 1.94 13.05
N ALA A 647 -15.33 0.80 13.29
CA ALA A 647 -14.96 -0.15 14.32
C ALA A 647 -14.48 -1.44 13.65
N HIS A 648 -13.23 -1.79 13.94
CA HIS A 648 -12.63 -3.04 13.51
C HIS A 648 -13.13 -4.16 14.42
N ILE A 649 -13.63 -5.24 13.81
CA ILE A 649 -14.06 -6.46 14.51
C ILE A 649 -13.01 -7.55 14.30
N GLU A 650 -12.42 -7.63 13.10
CA GLU A 650 -11.30 -8.50 12.72
C GLU A 650 -10.44 -7.80 11.64
N PRO A 651 -9.21 -8.26 11.33
CA PRO A 651 -8.33 -7.60 10.34
C PRO A 651 -8.95 -7.33 8.97
N GLU A 652 -9.97 -8.12 8.59
CA GLU A 652 -10.72 -7.97 7.33
C GLU A 652 -12.21 -7.68 7.54
N ARG A 653 -12.64 -7.51 8.80
CA ARG A 653 -14.04 -7.26 9.16
C ARG A 653 -14.16 -6.00 9.97
N TRP A 654 -14.88 -5.05 9.40
CA TRP A 654 -15.15 -3.76 10.00
C TRP A 654 -16.63 -3.43 9.86
N VAL A 655 -17.10 -2.60 10.78
CA VAL A 655 -18.44 -2.00 10.77
C VAL A 655 -18.30 -0.49 10.85
N ILE A 656 -19.14 0.23 10.12
CA ILE A 656 -19.31 1.67 10.34
C ILE A 656 -20.41 1.84 11.37
N LEU A 657 -20.05 2.41 12.51
CA LEU A 657 -20.96 2.84 13.55
C LEU A 657 -21.41 4.26 13.26
N ALA A 658 -22.68 4.44 12.91
CA ALA A 658 -23.30 5.76 12.79
C ALA A 658 -24.04 6.10 14.09
N ARG A 659 -23.62 7.18 14.76
CA ARG A 659 -24.25 7.67 15.99
C ARG A 659 -24.71 9.11 15.83
N LEU A 660 -26.01 9.35 16.02
CA LEU A 660 -26.55 10.70 16.19
C LEU A 660 -25.99 11.30 17.48
N LEU A 661 -25.30 12.43 17.36
CA LEU A 661 -24.86 13.25 18.47
C LEU A 661 -26.01 14.19 18.83
N LYS A 662 -26.79 13.81 19.84
CA LYS A 662 -27.79 14.72 20.42
C LYS A 662 -27.09 15.98 20.96
N PRO A 663 -27.76 17.14 21.02
CA PRO A 663 -27.20 18.42 21.49
C PRO A 663 -26.52 18.38 22.88
N ASP A 664 -26.74 17.33 23.67
CA ASP A 664 -26.33 17.22 25.06
C ASP A 664 -24.86 16.80 25.29
N ASN A 665 -24.10 16.46 24.24
CA ASN A 665 -22.71 15.95 24.39
C ASN A 665 -21.60 16.99 24.14
N PHE A 666 -21.93 18.29 24.12
CA PHE A 666 -20.95 19.36 23.88
C PHE A 666 -20.11 19.77 25.11
N TYR A 667 -20.44 19.28 26.31
CA TYR A 667 -19.96 19.81 27.58
C TYR A 667 -18.55 19.34 28.06
N PRO A 668 -18.13 18.09 27.89
CA PRO A 668 -16.93 17.60 28.63
C PRO A 668 -15.60 18.21 28.16
N ASP A 669 -15.45 18.44 26.85
CA ASP A 669 -14.17 18.90 26.27
C ASP A 669 -13.96 20.42 26.50
N MET A 670 -15.03 21.21 26.46
CA MET A 670 -15.00 22.66 26.69
C MET A 670 -14.71 22.99 28.16
N LEU A 671 -15.33 22.27 29.10
CA LEU A 671 -15.08 22.42 30.54
C LEU A 671 -13.65 22.05 30.93
N SER A 672 -13.11 20.98 30.34
CA SER A 672 -11.73 20.54 30.54
C SER A 672 -10.73 21.62 30.11
N ARG A 673 -10.92 22.22 28.93
CA ARG A 673 -10.04 23.29 28.42
C ARG A 673 -10.04 24.54 29.28
N LEU A 674 -11.18 24.96 29.81
CA LEU A 674 -11.28 26.20 30.59
C LEU A 674 -10.78 26.05 32.03
N ARG A 675 -10.90 24.86 32.62
CA ARG A 675 -10.24 24.51 33.88
C ARG A 675 -8.73 24.53 33.77
N ILE A 676 -8.18 24.03 32.66
CA ILE A 676 -6.74 24.07 32.38
C ILE A 676 -6.23 25.51 32.31
N LEU A 677 -7.05 26.45 31.83
CA LEU A 677 -6.71 27.87 31.77
C LEU A 677 -6.86 28.61 33.13
N LYS A 678 -7.29 27.93 34.22
CA LYS A 678 -7.46 28.46 35.59
C LYS A 678 -8.26 29.77 35.71
N ARG A 679 -9.16 30.07 34.75
CA ARG A 679 -9.83 31.39 34.66
C ARG A 679 -11.24 31.45 35.24
N ILE A 680 -11.84 30.33 35.63
CA ILE A 680 -13.26 30.29 36.02
C ILE A 680 -13.41 29.79 37.45
N SER A 681 -13.86 30.69 38.34
CA SER A 681 -14.14 30.42 39.76
C SER A 681 -15.57 29.93 40.02
N LEU A 682 -16.33 29.60 38.97
CA LEU A 682 -17.73 29.21 39.04
C LEU A 682 -17.90 27.68 39.14
N SER A 683 -18.98 27.25 39.78
CA SER A 683 -19.38 25.83 39.81
C SER A 683 -19.79 25.34 38.42
N GLU A 684 -19.60 24.04 38.13
CA GLU A 684 -20.07 23.41 36.87
C GLU A 684 -21.56 23.65 36.63
N SER A 685 -22.36 23.63 37.71
CA SER A 685 -23.80 23.92 37.67
C SER A 685 -24.08 25.34 37.15
N THR A 686 -23.32 26.33 37.60
CA THR A 686 -23.46 27.73 37.16
C THR A 686 -23.02 27.89 35.69
N ILE A 687 -21.93 27.23 35.29
CA ILE A 687 -21.44 27.25 33.90
C ILE A 687 -22.46 26.62 32.95
N GLY A 688 -23.04 25.47 33.33
CA GLY A 688 -24.09 24.81 32.56
C GLY A 688 -25.32 25.70 32.37
N LYS A 689 -25.69 26.49 33.39
CA LYS A 689 -26.77 27.49 33.29
C LYS A 689 -26.44 28.61 32.31
N ILE A 690 -25.22 29.16 32.34
CA ILE A 690 -24.78 30.23 31.41
C ILE A 690 -24.88 29.77 29.95
N ILE A 691 -24.35 28.59 29.63
CA ILE A 691 -24.36 28.01 28.27
C ILE A 691 -25.79 27.74 27.78
N ARG A 692 -26.67 27.31 28.68
CA ARG A 692 -28.06 26.98 28.33
C ARG A 692 -28.88 28.25 28.08
N LEU A 693 -28.69 29.28 28.91
CA LEU A 693 -29.43 30.54 28.80
C LEU A 693 -28.94 31.42 27.64
N SER A 694 -27.66 31.34 27.27
CA SER A 694 -27.08 32.14 26.18
C SER A 694 -27.63 31.84 24.79
N LYS A 695 -28.37 30.74 24.61
CA LYS A 695 -28.97 30.39 23.32
C LYS A 695 -30.22 31.22 23.00
N ASP A 696 -30.96 31.64 24.03
CA ASP A 696 -32.32 32.18 23.86
C ASP A 696 -32.58 33.46 24.68
N GLU A 697 -31.62 33.94 25.50
CA GLU A 697 -31.81 35.10 26.37
C GLU A 697 -30.72 36.18 26.23
N LEU A 698 -31.13 37.45 26.38
CA LEU A 698 -30.23 38.60 26.36
C LEU A 698 -29.33 38.64 27.61
N ARG A 699 -28.09 39.11 27.46
CA ARG A 699 -27.08 39.22 28.55
C ARG A 699 -27.58 39.90 29.83
N PRO A 700 -28.42 40.96 29.80
CA PRO A 700 -29.02 41.53 31.02
C PRO A 700 -29.86 40.54 31.83
N SER A 701 -30.63 39.66 31.16
CA SER A 701 -31.48 38.65 31.81
C SER A 701 -30.62 37.60 32.54
N ILE A 702 -29.58 37.13 31.85
CA ILE A 702 -28.64 36.14 32.36
C ILE A 702 -27.89 36.70 33.58
N ALA A 703 -27.43 37.94 33.49
CA ALA A 703 -26.71 38.64 34.56
C ALA A 703 -27.56 38.77 35.83
N ASN A 704 -28.82 39.21 35.68
CA ASN A 704 -29.74 39.37 36.81
C ASN A 704 -30.06 38.02 37.49
N ARG A 705 -30.32 36.97 36.72
CA ARG A 705 -30.60 35.62 37.25
C ARG A 705 -29.42 34.99 37.99
N LEU A 706 -28.20 35.30 37.57
CA LEU A 706 -26.98 34.73 38.17
C LEU A 706 -26.37 35.64 39.23
N GLY A 707 -26.89 36.85 39.42
CA GLY A 707 -26.37 37.82 40.39
C GLY A 707 -24.96 38.32 40.05
N ILE A 708 -24.61 38.42 38.77
CA ILE A 708 -23.30 38.88 38.29
C ILE A 708 -23.44 40.05 37.31
N ALA A 709 -22.35 40.78 37.05
CA ALA A 709 -22.38 41.89 36.10
C ALA A 709 -22.56 41.41 34.65
N GLN A 710 -23.23 42.22 33.82
CA GLN A 710 -23.45 41.90 32.41
C GLN A 710 -22.14 41.77 31.61
N THR A 711 -21.14 42.59 31.96
CA THR A 711 -19.78 42.51 31.41
C THR A 711 -19.13 41.16 31.71
N THR A 712 -19.35 40.63 32.91
CA THR A 712 -18.88 39.30 33.31
C THR A 712 -19.57 38.19 32.52
N VAL A 713 -20.88 38.30 32.26
CA VAL A 713 -21.59 37.36 31.37
C VAL A 713 -21.00 37.41 29.96
N TYR A 714 -20.70 38.59 29.42
CA TYR A 714 -20.07 38.75 28.11
C TYR A 714 -18.68 38.11 28.05
N GLU A 715 -17.81 38.41 29.01
CA GLU A 715 -16.47 37.84 29.07
C GLU A 715 -16.50 36.32 29.14
N TYR A 716 -17.41 35.77 29.94
CA TYR A 716 -17.62 34.33 29.99
C TYR A 716 -18.14 33.77 28.68
N GLN A 717 -19.15 34.37 28.06
CA GLN A 717 -19.64 33.91 26.76
C GLN A 717 -18.54 33.93 25.69
N ARG A 718 -17.71 34.98 25.65
CA ARG A 718 -16.55 35.07 24.75
C ARG A 718 -15.54 33.97 25.04
N ASP A 719 -15.20 33.77 26.30
CA ASP A 719 -14.21 32.77 26.71
C ASP A 719 -14.72 31.33 26.51
N PHE A 720 -16.05 31.10 26.60
CA PHE A 720 -16.71 29.85 26.22
C PHE A 720 -16.85 29.68 24.69
N GLY A 721 -16.51 30.68 23.88
CA GLY A 721 -16.70 30.67 22.43
C GLY A 721 -18.17 30.65 21.99
N LEU A 722 -19.06 31.18 22.83
CA LEU A 722 -20.50 31.27 22.58
C LEU A 722 -20.89 32.53 21.79
N ILE A 723 -19.98 33.50 21.70
CA ILE A 723 -20.11 34.76 20.97
C ILE A 723 -18.79 35.12 20.31
#